data_AF-A0A4D6M7U2-F1
#
_entry.id   AF-A0A4D6M7U2-F1
#
_cell.length_a   1.000
_cell.length_b   1.000
_cell.length_c   1.000
_cell.angle_alpha   90.00
_cell.angle_beta   90.00
_cell.angle_gamma   90.00
#
_symmetry.space_group_name_H-M   'P 1'
#
loop_
_entity.id
_entity.type
_entity.pdbx_description
1 polymer ?
#
loop_
_entity_poly.entity_id
_entity_poly.type
_entity_poly.pdbx_seq_one_letter_code
_entity_poly.pdbx_strand_id
1 'polypeptide(L)'
;MADYFVFDIVNSLLGKIATYAYEEVSQAYGLYEDVQGIKDTLSIVKGVLLDAEEKKEHNQALREWLRQIQNVCTDAEDVLDGFEYQSSRKQVVKASGSIRVKVDHFFSSSNSLVFRLRMAHQINDVRERLDKIAADGNKFGLERIDVDNRLVQRREMTHSHVDASDVVGRESDRDEIIKLLMQSHPDGDKSLSPQNCLSLFVRWAFKDGQEKQHPDLMEIGKEIVKKCRGVPLAVRTLGTSLFSASDIEKWEFVRDHEIWNLKQKREDILPALKLSYDQMPFHLKHCFAYFSLFPKDFRFINTEITNLWASLGLLQSPDGSQKVDKIARQYIEELHSRSFLQDFTDYGLFYFFNVHDLVHDLALYVAKEEFLMVDSRTQRIAEQVRHLSIVETDSLDHTLFPKSKSLRTIIFPVEGVGLARETLLQTWLSRYRYLRILDLSDSSFETLPNIISKLVHLRVLDLSNNRQIKKLPHSIGKLQNLQVFSVSGCMQLEALPKGLGMLKKLRELKITTKQSFLSQEEVAKLSNLQTLSFEYCVNLKFLLEKEQLAQLSSLQILVVRSCGSLESLPFYILTKLEALFVADCEKLNLFLDEEAQTLRMKFLHVENFPWLTRLPTWIEGAADTLQTLIIYNLSILCLLPECLPEMTHLKRLHISECPSLLFPSTHMHRLTTIEDLSIEGFLAYTSEYRICGSTRGIDVIVVIVDSSMRLRGVSARVCSERRRVSFSFEACVCDQGI
;
A
#
# COMPACT_ATOMS: atom_id res chain seq x y z
N MET A 1 -13.85 21.99 3.54
CA MET A 1 -14.36 21.51 4.84
C MET A 1 -13.49 20.33 5.18
N ALA A 2 -12.44 20.57 5.98
CA ALA A 2 -11.38 19.58 6.20
C ALA A 2 -11.78 18.62 7.32
N ASP A 3 -11.35 17.36 7.19
CA ASP A 3 -11.52 16.40 8.27
C ASP A 3 -10.43 16.56 9.32
N TYR A 4 -10.83 16.45 10.59
CA TYR A 4 -9.93 16.36 11.72
C TYR A 4 -9.99 14.90 12.14
N PHE A 5 -8.95 14.10 11.89
CA PHE A 5 -8.97 12.64 12.12
C PHE A 5 -8.83 12.27 13.60
N VAL A 6 -9.52 13.01 14.47
CA VAL A 6 -9.32 13.01 15.92
C VAL A 6 -9.73 11.68 16.54
N PHE A 7 -10.83 11.09 16.07
CA PHE A 7 -11.32 9.81 16.58
C PHE A 7 -10.26 8.70 16.48
N ASP A 8 -9.58 8.60 15.33
CA ASP A 8 -8.55 7.59 15.11
C ASP A 8 -7.28 7.86 15.92
N ILE A 9 -6.87 9.13 16.04
CA ILE A 9 -5.72 9.51 16.85
C ILE A 9 -5.98 9.15 18.32
N VAL A 10 -7.18 9.45 18.84
CA VAL A 10 -7.57 9.10 20.22
C VAL A 10 -7.63 7.59 20.41
N ASN A 11 -8.17 6.83 19.45
CA ASN A 11 -8.17 5.36 19.50
C ASN A 11 -6.76 4.77 19.51
N SER A 12 -5.89 5.25 18.63
CA SER A 12 -4.49 4.83 18.55
C SER A 12 -3.76 5.12 19.86
N LEU A 13 -3.97 6.31 20.42
CA LEU A 13 -3.37 6.74 21.67
C LEU A 13 -3.86 5.90 22.86
N LEU A 14 -5.17 5.65 22.97
CA LEU A 14 -5.75 4.74 23.98
C LEU A 14 -5.17 3.33 23.86
N GLY A 15 -5.01 2.83 22.63
CA GLY A 15 -4.36 1.55 22.35
C GLY A 15 -2.91 1.53 22.84
N LYS A 16 -2.11 2.57 22.54
CA LYS A 16 -0.73 2.69 23.02
C LYS A 16 -0.66 2.75 24.56
N ILE A 17 -1.57 3.48 25.20
CA ILE A 17 -1.67 3.53 26.68
C ILE A 17 -2.14 2.19 27.26
N ALA A 18 -2.75 1.30 26.48
CA ALA A 18 -3.06 -0.05 26.93
C ALA A 18 -1.89 -1.05 26.73
N THR A 19 -0.83 -0.66 26.02
CA THR A 19 0.30 -1.54 25.69
C THR A 19 1.45 -1.44 26.69
N TYR A 20 2.52 -2.19 26.44
CA TYR A 20 3.78 -2.16 27.19
C TYR A 20 4.38 -0.75 27.41
N ALA A 21 4.06 0.23 26.55
CA ALA A 21 4.44 1.63 26.80
C ALA A 21 3.92 2.13 28.16
N TYR A 22 2.71 1.72 28.56
CA TYR A 22 2.12 2.02 29.87
C TYR A 22 2.87 1.39 31.02
N GLU A 23 3.30 0.13 30.89
CA GLU A 23 4.07 -0.55 31.94
C GLU A 23 5.39 0.18 32.21
N GLU A 24 6.10 0.61 31.16
CA GLU A 24 7.33 1.39 31.31
C GLU A 24 7.08 2.77 31.93
N VAL A 25 5.96 3.43 31.58
CA VAL A 25 5.58 4.69 32.22
C VAL A 25 5.19 4.49 33.68
N SER A 26 4.46 3.42 33.99
CA SER A 26 4.03 3.03 35.34
C SER A 26 5.21 2.76 36.28
N GLN A 27 6.33 2.28 35.74
CA GLN A 27 7.57 2.06 36.48
C GLN A 27 8.33 3.37 36.78
N ALA A 28 7.96 4.50 36.15
CA ALA A 28 8.52 5.80 36.47
C ALA A 28 7.76 6.43 37.65
N TYR A 29 8.50 6.84 38.68
CA TYR A 29 7.94 7.35 39.93
C TYR A 29 7.01 8.56 39.67
N GLY A 30 5.75 8.43 40.06
CA GLY A 30 4.74 9.51 40.02
C GLY A 30 3.95 9.66 38.72
N LEU A 31 4.18 8.85 37.67
CA LEU A 31 3.53 9.04 36.35
C LEU A 31 2.35 8.12 36.06
N TYR A 32 2.14 7.11 36.92
CA TYR A 32 1.02 6.19 36.79
C TYR A 32 -0.33 6.92 36.81
N GLU A 33 -0.55 7.74 37.83
CA GLU A 33 -1.78 8.51 38.02
C GLU A 33 -2.01 9.50 36.88
N ASP A 34 -0.94 10.10 36.35
CA ASP A 34 -1.08 11.06 35.25
C ASP A 34 -1.50 10.39 33.95
N VAL A 35 -0.90 9.24 33.61
CA VAL A 35 -1.28 8.49 32.41
C VAL A 35 -2.66 7.86 32.55
N GLN A 36 -3.00 7.38 33.74
CA GLN A 36 -4.35 6.88 34.02
C GLN A 36 -5.38 8.01 33.86
N GLY A 37 -5.08 9.22 34.36
CA GLY A 37 -5.89 10.41 34.14
C GLY A 37 -6.06 10.75 32.65
N ILE A 38 -4.97 10.72 31.86
CA ILE A 38 -5.05 10.90 30.40
C ILE A 38 -5.97 9.86 29.77
N LYS A 39 -5.83 8.58 30.14
CA LYS A 39 -6.66 7.48 29.61
C LYS A 39 -8.14 7.71 29.90
N ASP A 40 -8.47 8.12 31.12
CA ASP A 40 -9.85 8.34 31.54
C ASP A 40 -10.45 9.54 30.79
N THR A 41 -9.71 10.65 30.70
CA THR A 41 -10.16 11.84 29.96
C THR A 41 -10.30 11.55 28.46
N LEU A 42 -9.37 10.83 27.84
CA LEU A 42 -9.50 10.41 26.44
C LEU A 42 -10.71 9.51 26.20
N SER A 43 -11.07 8.65 27.15
CA SER A 43 -12.25 7.77 27.05
C SER A 43 -13.56 8.56 27.12
N ILE A 44 -13.57 9.67 27.87
CA ILE A 44 -14.69 10.62 27.89
C ILE A 44 -14.78 11.37 26.55
N VAL A 45 -13.66 11.97 26.12
CA VAL A 45 -13.60 12.73 24.86
C VAL A 45 -13.98 11.85 23.67
N LYS A 46 -13.44 10.63 23.57
CA LYS A 46 -13.77 9.67 22.51
C LYS A 46 -15.27 9.48 22.35
N GLY A 47 -16.00 9.39 23.48
CA GLY A 47 -17.44 9.17 23.47
C GLY A 47 -18.24 10.27 22.79
N VAL A 48 -17.69 11.47 22.60
CA VAL A 48 -18.40 12.61 21.98
C VAL A 48 -17.82 13.04 20.64
N LEU A 49 -16.71 12.43 20.20
CA LEU A 49 -16.00 12.84 18.98
C LEU A 49 -16.81 12.58 17.70
N LEU A 50 -17.56 11.48 17.66
CA LEU A 50 -18.36 11.12 16.48
C LEU A 50 -19.44 12.18 16.20
N ASP A 51 -20.19 12.57 17.24
CA ASP A 51 -21.19 13.63 17.17
C ASP A 51 -20.56 15.00 16.87
N ALA A 52 -19.38 15.28 17.45
CA ALA A 52 -18.65 16.51 17.19
C ALA A 52 -18.21 16.63 15.72
N GLU A 53 -17.76 15.55 15.10
CA GLU A 53 -17.35 15.54 13.71
C GLU A 53 -18.53 15.74 12.74
N GLU A 54 -19.72 15.24 13.07
CA GLU A 54 -20.94 15.46 12.28
C GLU A 54 -21.44 16.91 12.39
N LYS A 55 -21.33 17.53 13.57
CA LYS A 55 -21.80 18.90 13.81
C LYS A 55 -20.80 20.01 13.42
N LYS A 56 -19.57 19.65 13.01
CA LYS A 56 -18.47 20.63 12.78
C LYS A 56 -18.69 21.58 11.60
N GLU A 57 -19.49 21.19 10.60
CA GLU A 57 -19.60 21.92 9.33
C GLU A 57 -20.08 23.36 9.53
N HIS A 58 -20.99 23.55 10.48
CA HIS A 58 -21.63 24.83 10.76
C HIS A 58 -21.12 25.54 12.03
N ASN A 59 -20.14 24.95 12.74
CA ASN A 59 -19.67 25.46 14.04
C ASN A 59 -18.15 25.67 14.08
N GLN A 60 -17.72 26.93 13.98
CA GLN A 60 -16.29 27.29 14.02
C GLN A 60 -15.63 27.00 15.38
N ALA A 61 -16.36 27.18 16.48
CA ALA A 61 -15.82 26.90 17.82
C ALA A 61 -15.61 25.39 18.02
N LEU A 62 -16.48 24.56 17.45
CA LEU A 62 -16.34 23.10 17.48
C LEU A 62 -15.16 22.61 16.62
N ARG A 63 -14.93 23.22 15.45
CA ARG A 63 -13.71 22.95 14.65
C ARG A 63 -12.44 23.28 15.41
N GLU A 64 -12.41 24.42 16.07
CA GLU A 64 -11.27 24.83 16.90
C GLU A 64 -11.06 23.88 18.09
N TRP A 65 -12.15 23.38 18.69
CA TRP A 65 -12.08 22.38 19.76
C TRP A 65 -11.48 21.05 19.27
N LEU A 66 -11.96 20.52 18.12
CA LEU A 66 -11.39 19.32 17.49
C LEU A 66 -9.89 19.50 17.18
N ARG A 67 -9.51 20.67 16.65
CA ARG A 67 -8.11 21.02 16.37
C ARG A 67 -7.25 21.00 17.65
N GLN A 68 -7.77 21.48 18.78
CA GLN A 68 -7.04 21.46 20.05
C GLN A 68 -6.84 20.04 20.58
N ILE A 69 -7.88 19.20 20.52
CA ILE A 69 -7.78 17.78 20.91
C ILE A 69 -6.71 17.10 20.06
N GLN A 70 -6.76 17.28 18.74
CA GLN A 70 -5.81 16.70 17.81
C GLN A 70 -4.36 17.07 18.16
N ASN A 71 -4.10 18.35 18.44
CA ASN A 71 -2.77 18.81 18.81
C ASN A 71 -2.28 18.19 20.13
N VAL A 72 -3.14 18.14 21.17
CA VAL A 72 -2.77 17.54 22.46
C VAL A 72 -2.54 16.03 22.34
N CYS A 73 -3.39 15.32 21.59
CA CYS A 73 -3.22 13.88 21.38
C CYS A 73 -1.95 13.58 20.58
N THR A 74 -1.65 14.42 19.58
CA THR A 74 -0.42 14.34 18.80
C THR A 74 0.83 14.56 19.67
N ASP A 75 0.79 15.52 20.59
CA ASP A 75 1.87 15.74 21.57
C ASP A 75 1.98 14.55 22.55
N ALA A 76 0.85 13.98 22.99
CA ALA A 76 0.82 12.80 23.85
C ALA A 76 1.45 11.59 23.18
N GLU A 77 1.15 11.35 21.89
CA GLU A 77 1.77 10.28 21.11
C GLU A 77 3.30 10.43 21.04
N ASP A 78 3.81 11.65 20.90
CA ASP A 78 5.26 11.90 20.89
C ASP A 78 5.90 11.56 22.23
N VAL A 79 5.23 11.88 23.32
CA VAL A 79 5.70 11.55 24.66
C VAL A 79 5.77 10.04 24.83
N LEU A 80 4.71 9.30 24.46
CA LEU A 80 4.69 7.84 24.55
C LEU A 80 5.73 7.16 23.64
N ASP A 81 5.87 7.62 22.39
CA ASP A 81 6.91 7.13 21.48
C ASP A 81 8.32 7.34 22.06
N GLY A 82 8.51 8.38 22.89
CA GLY A 82 9.73 8.62 23.64
C GLY A 82 10.05 7.55 24.68
N PHE A 83 9.03 7.01 25.37
CA PHE A 83 9.19 5.88 26.30
C PHE A 83 9.47 4.58 25.55
N GLU A 84 8.74 4.31 24.45
CA GLU A 84 9.02 3.15 23.60
C GLU A 84 10.46 3.14 23.10
N TYR A 85 10.93 4.29 22.60
CA TYR A 85 12.31 4.47 22.17
C TYR A 85 13.30 4.10 23.27
N GLN A 86 13.06 4.56 24.51
CA GLN A 86 13.93 4.24 25.63
C GLN A 86 13.95 2.75 25.96
N SER A 87 12.78 2.09 25.92
CA SER A 87 12.73 0.67 26.19
C SER A 87 13.47 -0.14 25.11
N SER A 88 13.20 0.12 23.83
CA SER A 88 13.94 -0.51 22.73
C SER A 88 15.45 -0.28 22.85
N ARG A 89 15.85 0.94 23.23
CA ARG A 89 17.25 1.26 23.49
C ARG A 89 17.84 0.44 24.65
N LYS A 90 17.15 0.31 25.80
CA LYS A 90 17.59 -0.53 26.93
C LYS A 90 17.76 -1.99 26.49
N GLN A 91 16.84 -2.51 25.69
CA GLN A 91 16.90 -3.89 25.17
C GLN A 91 18.13 -4.09 24.29
N VAL A 92 18.43 -3.16 23.39
CA VAL A 92 19.64 -3.23 22.55
C VAL A 92 20.92 -3.18 23.39
N VAL A 93 20.98 -2.35 24.43
CA VAL A 93 22.15 -2.29 25.33
C VAL A 93 22.34 -3.62 26.07
N LYS A 94 21.26 -4.23 26.55
CA LYS A 94 21.31 -5.55 27.19
C LYS A 94 21.78 -6.63 26.22
N ALA A 95 21.27 -6.63 24.99
CA ALA A 95 21.60 -7.63 23.97
C ALA A 95 23.01 -7.47 23.36
N SER A 96 23.55 -6.25 23.31
CA SER A 96 24.84 -5.96 22.65
C SER A 96 26.08 -6.14 23.52
N GLY A 97 25.96 -6.13 24.86
CA GLY A 97 27.03 -6.45 25.81
C GLY A 97 28.24 -5.50 25.85
N SER A 98 28.47 -4.67 24.83
CA SER A 98 29.68 -3.88 24.61
C SER A 98 29.87 -2.73 25.62
N ILE A 99 31.07 -2.66 26.20
CA ILE A 99 31.50 -1.58 27.11
C ILE A 99 31.47 -0.21 26.39
N ARG A 100 31.81 -0.17 25.09
CA ARG A 100 31.81 1.08 24.31
C ARG A 100 30.40 1.65 24.14
N VAL A 101 29.41 0.79 23.90
CA VAL A 101 27.99 1.15 23.85
C VAL A 101 27.55 1.70 25.22
N LYS A 102 27.91 1.02 26.31
CA LYS A 102 27.61 1.47 27.68
C LYS A 102 28.25 2.84 28.02
N VAL A 103 29.48 3.12 27.57
CA VAL A 103 30.22 4.37 27.83
C VAL A 103 29.68 5.54 26.99
N ASP A 104 29.40 5.34 25.70
CA ASP A 104 28.74 6.36 24.84
C ASP A 104 27.35 6.77 25.38
N HIS A 105 26.74 5.93 26.21
CA HIS A 105 25.44 6.19 26.85
C HIS A 105 25.51 7.00 28.14
N PHE A 106 26.63 6.97 28.86
CA PHE A 106 26.77 7.67 30.15
C PHE A 106 26.83 9.20 29.97
N PHE A 107 27.37 9.67 28.83
CA PHE A 107 27.57 11.09 28.52
C PHE A 107 26.51 11.69 27.57
N SER A 108 25.43 10.96 27.29
CA SER A 108 24.32 11.47 26.47
C SER A 108 23.35 12.32 27.30
N SER A 109 22.64 13.27 26.66
CA SER A 109 21.47 14.00 27.23
C SER A 109 20.30 13.09 27.70
N SER A 110 20.53 11.77 27.69
CA SER A 110 19.63 10.69 28.04
C SER A 110 19.98 10.01 29.37
N ASN A 111 20.60 10.73 30.32
CA ASN A 111 20.70 10.25 31.71
C ASN A 111 19.31 9.78 32.15
N SER A 112 19.21 8.55 32.67
CA SER A 112 17.95 7.90 33.06
C SER A 112 17.10 8.77 34.00
N LEU A 113 17.72 9.60 34.86
CA LEU A 113 17.00 10.52 35.75
C LEU A 113 16.53 11.78 35.03
N VAL A 114 17.38 12.40 34.21
CA VAL A 114 17.03 13.61 33.44
C VAL A 114 15.94 13.30 32.41
N PHE A 115 16.02 12.14 31.75
CA PHE A 115 14.96 11.66 30.86
C PHE A 115 13.64 11.51 31.62
N ARG A 116 13.64 10.79 32.76
CA ARG A 116 12.42 10.58 33.57
C ARG A 116 11.80 11.89 34.03
N LEU A 117 12.59 12.83 34.54
CA LEU A 117 12.10 14.16 34.97
C LEU A 117 11.51 14.97 33.81
N ARG A 118 12.15 14.94 32.63
CA ARG A 118 11.64 15.64 31.44
C ARG A 118 10.32 15.04 30.97
N MET A 119 10.26 13.71 30.85
CA MET A 119 9.03 13.04 30.40
C MET A 119 7.90 13.24 31.41
N ALA A 120 8.21 13.27 32.72
CA ALA A 120 7.24 13.54 33.76
C ALA A 120 6.52 14.88 33.56
N HIS A 121 7.29 15.95 33.35
CA HIS A 121 6.72 17.26 33.05
C HIS A 121 5.89 17.27 31.77
N GLN A 122 6.33 16.54 30.73
CA GLN A 122 5.58 16.48 29.47
C GLN A 122 4.26 15.72 29.60
N ILE A 123 4.23 14.62 30.37
CA ILE A 123 2.98 13.89 30.65
C ILE A 123 2.02 14.79 31.45
N ASN A 124 2.51 15.49 32.48
CA ASN A 124 1.66 16.37 33.26
C ASN A 124 1.10 17.54 32.41
N ASP A 125 1.93 18.17 31.56
CA ASP A 125 1.46 19.21 30.63
C ASP A 125 0.35 18.69 29.69
N VAL A 126 0.55 17.49 29.11
CA VAL A 126 -0.46 16.85 28.26
C VAL A 126 -1.75 16.61 29.02
N ARG A 127 -1.67 16.09 30.25
CA ARG A 127 -2.82 15.82 31.11
C ARG A 127 -3.61 17.11 31.39
N GLU A 128 -2.95 18.15 31.90
CA GLU A 128 -3.60 19.41 32.25
C GLU A 128 -4.29 20.07 31.05
N ARG A 129 -3.62 20.06 29.89
CA ARG A 129 -4.18 20.58 28.63
C ARG A 129 -5.38 19.76 28.17
N LEU A 130 -5.31 18.43 28.26
CA LEU A 130 -6.39 17.54 27.87
C LEU A 130 -7.62 17.70 28.77
N ASP A 131 -7.44 17.78 30.08
CA ASP A 131 -8.52 17.97 31.05
C ASP A 131 -9.24 19.31 30.81
N LYS A 132 -8.50 20.37 30.50
CA LYS A 132 -9.07 21.67 30.13
C LYS A 132 -9.91 21.57 28.85
N ILE A 133 -9.39 20.92 27.81
CA ILE A 133 -10.10 20.76 26.53
C ILE A 133 -11.36 19.91 26.72
N ALA A 134 -11.29 18.85 27.52
CA ALA A 134 -12.46 18.03 27.85
C ALA A 134 -13.54 18.85 28.56
N ALA A 135 -13.15 19.71 29.51
CA ALA A 135 -14.08 20.61 30.18
C ALA A 135 -14.73 21.63 29.22
N ASP A 136 -13.97 22.15 28.25
CA ASP A 136 -14.51 23.03 27.20
C ASP A 136 -15.51 22.31 26.28
N GLY A 137 -15.34 21.00 26.07
CA GLY A 137 -16.23 20.16 25.26
C GLY A 137 -17.68 20.12 25.76
N ASN A 138 -17.88 20.22 27.08
CA ASN A 138 -19.20 20.22 27.70
C ASN A 138 -20.10 21.38 27.27
N LYS A 139 -19.52 22.45 26.68
CA LYS A 139 -20.24 23.63 26.21
C LYS A 139 -21.02 23.40 24.92
N PHE A 140 -20.73 22.32 24.19
CA PHE A 140 -21.31 22.05 22.87
C PHE A 140 -22.56 21.16 22.89
N GLY A 141 -22.95 20.62 24.05
CA GLY A 141 -24.13 19.75 24.17
C GLY A 141 -24.04 18.50 23.29
N LEU A 142 -22.85 17.90 23.21
CA LEU A 142 -22.58 16.74 22.37
C LEU A 142 -23.18 15.46 22.97
N GLU A 143 -23.67 14.59 22.11
CA GLU A 143 -24.22 13.29 22.47
C GLU A 143 -23.12 12.22 22.54
N ARG A 144 -23.33 11.24 23.43
CA ARG A 144 -22.37 10.15 23.61
C ARG A 144 -22.66 9.04 22.59
N ILE A 145 -21.72 8.83 21.68
CA ILE A 145 -21.72 7.77 20.67
C ILE A 145 -20.44 6.94 20.87
N ASP A 146 -20.57 5.77 21.49
CA ASP A 146 -19.41 4.95 21.89
C ASP A 146 -18.90 4.01 20.77
N VAL A 147 -19.70 3.75 19.72
CA VAL A 147 -19.38 2.81 18.64
C VAL A 147 -19.68 3.45 17.28
N ASP A 148 -18.71 3.38 16.37
CA ASP A 148 -18.94 3.70 14.96
C ASP A 148 -19.77 2.59 14.32
N ASN A 149 -21.07 2.82 14.15
CA ASN A 149 -22.02 1.86 13.57
C ASN A 149 -21.96 1.79 12.03
N ARG A 150 -21.00 2.46 11.40
CA ARG A 150 -20.73 2.33 9.95
C ARG A 150 -20.16 0.95 9.66
N LEU A 151 -21.06 0.03 9.32
CA LEU A 151 -20.71 -1.34 8.97
C LEU A 151 -20.01 -1.43 7.61
N VAL A 152 -18.96 -2.24 7.54
CA VAL A 152 -18.33 -2.69 6.31
C VAL A 152 -19.16 -3.85 5.74
N GLN A 153 -20.07 -3.56 4.81
CA GLN A 153 -20.75 -4.62 4.05
C GLN A 153 -19.97 -4.92 2.77
N ARG A 154 -19.16 -5.97 2.83
CA ARG A 154 -18.30 -6.37 1.72
C ARG A 154 -19.10 -7.07 0.63
N ARG A 155 -18.95 -6.60 -0.60
CA ARG A 155 -19.28 -7.37 -1.81
C ARG A 155 -18.08 -8.24 -2.19
N GLU A 156 -18.31 -9.52 -2.51
CA GLU A 156 -17.32 -10.29 -3.26
C GLU A 156 -17.16 -9.65 -4.64
N MET A 157 -15.99 -9.05 -4.88
CA MET A 157 -15.71 -8.47 -6.18
C MET A 157 -15.48 -9.60 -7.18
N THR A 158 -16.39 -9.74 -8.13
CA THR A 158 -16.13 -10.45 -9.38
C THR A 158 -15.10 -9.63 -10.15
N HIS A 159 -14.00 -10.26 -10.56
CA HIS A 159 -12.92 -9.67 -11.33
C HIS A 159 -13.46 -8.91 -12.58
N SER A 160 -12.80 -7.81 -12.93
CA SER A 160 -13.24 -6.87 -13.97
C SER A 160 -12.83 -7.25 -15.38
N HIS A 161 -12.04 -8.30 -15.56
CA HIS A 161 -11.71 -8.82 -16.88
C HIS A 161 -12.82 -9.77 -17.33
N VAL A 162 -13.46 -9.42 -18.44
CA VAL A 162 -14.34 -10.30 -19.21
C VAL A 162 -13.82 -10.19 -20.64
N ASP A 163 -13.29 -11.27 -21.20
CA ASP A 163 -12.95 -11.28 -22.62
C ASP A 163 -14.23 -11.08 -23.45
N ALA A 164 -14.20 -10.15 -24.39
CA ALA A 164 -15.31 -9.91 -25.30
C ALA A 164 -15.59 -11.13 -26.20
N SER A 165 -14.65 -12.08 -26.32
CA SER A 165 -14.83 -13.35 -27.04
C SER A 165 -15.73 -14.36 -26.34
N ASP A 166 -15.83 -14.29 -25.01
CA ASP A 166 -16.52 -15.29 -24.18
C ASP A 166 -18.00 -14.95 -23.94
N VAL A 167 -18.40 -13.78 -24.42
CA VAL A 167 -19.78 -13.31 -24.41
C VAL A 167 -20.43 -13.60 -25.77
N VAL A 168 -20.80 -14.86 -26.00
CA VAL A 168 -21.57 -15.26 -27.19
C VAL A 168 -23.06 -15.04 -26.95
N GLY A 169 -23.74 -14.37 -27.87
CA GLY A 169 -25.19 -14.13 -27.82
C GLY A 169 -25.61 -12.84 -27.10
N ARG A 170 -24.66 -12.06 -26.55
CA ARG A 170 -24.93 -10.69 -26.10
C ARG A 170 -24.33 -9.64 -27.03
N GLU A 171 -24.01 -9.99 -28.27
CA GLU A 171 -23.62 -9.01 -29.28
C GLU A 171 -24.74 -7.99 -29.48
N SER A 172 -26.00 -8.41 -29.37
CA SER A 172 -27.16 -7.49 -29.35
C SER A 172 -27.15 -6.57 -28.14
N ASP A 173 -26.93 -7.06 -26.92
CA ASP A 173 -26.89 -6.21 -25.71
C ASP A 173 -25.66 -5.30 -25.72
N ARG A 174 -24.52 -5.78 -26.21
CA ARG A 174 -23.28 -4.99 -26.38
C ARG A 174 -23.48 -3.92 -27.43
N ASP A 175 -24.02 -4.26 -28.59
CA ASP A 175 -24.33 -3.30 -29.65
C ASP A 175 -25.43 -2.34 -29.22
N GLU A 176 -26.37 -2.76 -28.38
CA GLU A 176 -27.41 -1.92 -27.79
C GLU A 176 -26.83 -1.00 -26.71
N ILE A 177 -25.93 -1.47 -25.84
CA ILE A 177 -25.18 -0.64 -24.90
C ILE A 177 -24.26 0.33 -25.65
N ILE A 178 -23.54 -0.11 -26.68
CA ILE A 178 -22.73 0.75 -27.54
C ILE A 178 -23.62 1.75 -28.27
N LYS A 179 -24.78 1.35 -28.77
CA LYS A 179 -25.76 2.23 -29.42
C LYS A 179 -26.43 3.17 -28.42
N LEU A 180 -26.57 2.80 -27.15
CA LEU A 180 -27.06 3.63 -26.05
C LEU A 180 -25.97 4.63 -25.58
N LEU A 181 -24.69 4.24 -25.64
CA LEU A 181 -23.53 5.11 -25.37
C LEU A 181 -23.18 6.01 -26.57
N MET A 182 -23.49 5.57 -27.79
CA MET A 182 -23.33 6.28 -29.08
C MET A 182 -24.60 7.03 -29.48
N GLN A 183 -25.72 6.84 -28.78
CA GLN A 183 -26.86 7.75 -28.78
C GLN A 183 -26.45 8.99 -27.97
N SER A 184 -25.46 9.69 -28.50
CA SER A 184 -25.22 11.08 -28.18
C SER A 184 -26.55 11.81 -28.31
N HIS A 185 -26.94 12.50 -27.24
CA HIS A 185 -27.86 13.61 -27.38
C HIS A 185 -27.34 14.55 -28.48
N PRO A 186 -28.20 15.38 -29.09
CA PRO A 186 -27.78 16.33 -30.13
C PRO A 186 -26.62 17.25 -29.72
N ASP A 187 -26.34 17.34 -28.41
CA ASP A 187 -25.09 17.84 -27.84
C ASP A 187 -24.24 16.64 -27.37
N GLY A 188 -23.07 16.41 -27.95
CA GLY A 188 -22.26 15.18 -27.81
C GLY A 188 -21.72 14.85 -26.41
N ASP A 189 -22.59 14.46 -25.49
CA ASP A 189 -22.31 14.27 -24.06
C ASP A 189 -22.31 12.76 -23.66
N LYS A 190 -21.33 12.34 -22.84
CA LYS A 190 -21.07 10.93 -22.42
C LYS A 190 -21.93 10.48 -21.22
N SER A 191 -23.20 10.88 -21.18
CA SER A 191 -24.11 10.59 -20.07
C SER A 191 -24.95 9.34 -20.34
N LEU A 192 -25.13 8.48 -19.33
CA LEU A 192 -26.05 7.34 -19.43
C LEU A 192 -27.52 7.80 -19.36
N SER A 193 -28.41 7.05 -20.01
CA SER A 193 -29.86 7.26 -19.89
C SER A 193 -30.34 6.94 -18.48
N PRO A 194 -31.44 7.57 -17.99
CA PRO A 194 -31.97 7.29 -16.64
C PRO A 194 -32.29 5.81 -16.40
N GLN A 195 -32.74 5.09 -17.42
CA GLN A 195 -33.04 3.66 -17.37
C GLN A 195 -31.77 2.83 -17.15
N ASN A 196 -30.70 3.16 -17.88
CA ASN A 196 -29.42 2.46 -17.77
C ASN A 196 -28.74 2.77 -16.43
N CYS A 197 -28.83 4.01 -15.95
CA CYS A 197 -28.34 4.36 -14.61
C CYS A 197 -29.07 3.59 -13.52
N LEU A 198 -30.39 3.41 -13.62
CA LEU A 198 -31.14 2.65 -12.63
C LEU A 198 -30.75 1.16 -12.66
N SER A 199 -30.62 0.58 -13.86
CA SER A 199 -30.14 -0.81 -14.01
C SER A 199 -28.74 -1.00 -13.44
N LEU A 200 -27.83 -0.07 -13.72
CA LEU A 200 -26.49 -0.05 -13.16
C LEU A 200 -26.54 0.06 -11.63
N PHE A 201 -27.29 1.01 -11.09
CA PHE A 201 -27.43 1.22 -9.65
C PHE A 201 -27.95 -0.04 -8.93
N VAL A 202 -29.00 -0.68 -9.44
CA VAL A 202 -29.58 -1.90 -8.85
C VAL A 202 -28.54 -3.01 -8.78
N ARG A 203 -27.79 -3.22 -9.87
CA ARG A 203 -26.71 -4.21 -9.93
C ARG A 203 -25.63 -3.95 -8.88
N TRP A 204 -25.42 -2.69 -8.48
CA TRP A 204 -24.40 -2.29 -7.51
C TRP A 204 -24.90 -2.17 -6.07
N ALA A 205 -26.19 -1.89 -5.85
CA ALA A 205 -26.80 -1.70 -4.53
C ALA A 205 -27.45 -2.97 -3.95
N PHE A 206 -27.94 -3.89 -4.78
CA PHE A 206 -28.65 -5.09 -4.35
C PHE A 206 -27.89 -6.37 -4.72
N LYS A 207 -28.07 -7.45 -3.94
CA LYS A 207 -27.78 -8.80 -4.42
C LYS A 207 -28.80 -9.21 -5.47
N ASP A 208 -28.43 -10.11 -6.37
CA ASP A 208 -29.31 -10.54 -7.47
C ASP A 208 -30.69 -11.00 -6.95
N GLY A 209 -31.75 -10.29 -7.35
CA GLY A 209 -33.14 -10.56 -6.98
C GLY A 209 -33.58 -9.99 -5.63
N GLN A 210 -32.68 -9.38 -4.87
CA GLN A 210 -32.99 -8.76 -3.57
C GLN A 210 -33.81 -7.47 -3.71
N GLU A 211 -33.70 -6.78 -4.85
CA GLU A 211 -34.44 -5.53 -5.12
C GLU A 211 -35.96 -5.71 -5.06
N LYS A 212 -36.45 -6.92 -5.34
CA LYS A 212 -37.89 -7.26 -5.28
C LYS A 212 -38.42 -7.37 -3.85
N GLN A 213 -37.53 -7.59 -2.89
CA GLN A 213 -37.88 -7.75 -1.47
C GLN A 213 -37.91 -6.40 -0.74
N HIS A 214 -37.38 -5.34 -1.35
CA HIS A 214 -37.28 -4.00 -0.75
C HIS A 214 -37.81 -2.92 -1.70
N PRO A 215 -39.13 -2.89 -1.99
CA PRO A 215 -39.71 -1.91 -2.91
C PRO A 215 -39.51 -0.47 -2.44
N ASP A 216 -39.54 -0.21 -1.12
CA ASP A 216 -39.37 1.13 -0.56
C ASP A 216 -37.95 1.68 -0.82
N LEU A 217 -36.92 0.84 -0.67
CA LEU A 217 -35.53 1.20 -0.98
C LEU A 217 -35.34 1.43 -2.49
N MET A 218 -36.07 0.69 -3.33
CA MET A 218 -36.03 0.87 -4.77
C MET A 218 -36.59 2.23 -5.20
N GLU A 219 -37.64 2.73 -4.55
CA GLU A 219 -38.14 4.09 -4.82
C GLU A 219 -37.11 5.16 -4.41
N ILE A 220 -36.49 5.02 -3.22
CA ILE A 220 -35.41 5.91 -2.80
C ILE A 220 -34.22 5.86 -3.78
N GLY A 221 -33.86 4.67 -4.24
CA GLY A 221 -32.81 4.45 -5.24
C GLY A 221 -33.05 5.19 -6.56
N LYS A 222 -34.29 5.21 -7.05
CA LYS A 222 -34.65 5.99 -8.25
C LYS A 222 -34.40 7.49 -8.07
N GLU A 223 -34.70 8.02 -6.89
CA GLU A 223 -34.44 9.43 -6.58
C GLU A 223 -32.95 9.74 -6.51
N ILE A 224 -32.16 8.87 -5.88
CA ILE A 224 -30.70 8.98 -5.82
C ILE A 224 -30.11 8.96 -7.24
N VAL A 225 -30.52 8.01 -8.08
CA VAL A 225 -30.07 7.89 -9.47
C VAL A 225 -30.38 9.16 -10.28
N LYS A 226 -31.54 9.77 -10.06
CA LYS A 226 -31.91 11.04 -10.69
C LYS A 226 -30.95 12.17 -10.30
N LYS A 227 -30.48 12.20 -9.05
CA LYS A 227 -29.50 13.17 -8.56
C LYS A 227 -28.10 12.97 -9.15
N CYS A 228 -27.75 11.75 -9.60
CA CYS A 228 -26.48 11.45 -10.28
C CYS A 228 -26.38 11.99 -11.73
N ARG A 229 -27.47 12.50 -12.30
CA ARG A 229 -27.52 13.17 -13.63
C ARG A 229 -26.86 12.38 -14.78
N GLY A 230 -26.85 11.06 -14.70
CA GLY A 230 -26.34 10.19 -15.75
C GLY A 230 -24.84 9.89 -15.71
N VAL A 231 -24.11 10.31 -14.66
CA VAL A 231 -22.67 10.02 -14.54
C VAL A 231 -22.44 8.59 -14.02
N PRO A 232 -21.84 7.67 -14.80
CA PRO A 232 -21.73 6.25 -14.43
C PRO A 232 -20.95 6.02 -13.14
N LEU A 233 -19.87 6.76 -12.92
CA LEU A 233 -19.04 6.64 -11.71
C LEU A 233 -19.83 7.04 -10.46
N ALA A 234 -20.58 8.14 -10.50
CA ALA A 234 -21.43 8.57 -9.37
C ALA A 234 -22.49 7.51 -9.03
N VAL A 235 -23.15 6.95 -10.05
CA VAL A 235 -24.14 5.88 -9.90
C VAL A 235 -23.51 4.64 -9.29
N ARG A 236 -22.35 4.21 -9.82
CA ARG A 236 -21.62 3.04 -9.34
C ARG A 236 -21.18 3.23 -7.89
N THR A 237 -20.56 4.35 -7.57
CA THR A 237 -20.08 4.70 -6.23
C THR A 237 -21.19 4.71 -5.18
N LEU A 238 -22.31 5.39 -5.44
CA LEU A 238 -23.45 5.39 -4.51
C LEU A 238 -24.11 4.02 -4.40
N GLY A 239 -24.25 3.30 -5.51
CA GLY A 239 -24.76 1.93 -5.51
C GLY A 239 -23.90 1.03 -4.63
N THR A 240 -22.58 1.07 -4.80
CA THR A 240 -21.64 0.28 -3.98
C THR A 240 -21.68 0.65 -2.51
N SER A 241 -21.82 1.94 -2.18
CA SER A 241 -21.86 2.40 -0.79
C SER A 241 -23.14 1.94 -0.06
N LEU A 242 -24.23 1.76 -0.81
CA LEU A 242 -25.51 1.24 -0.31
C LEU A 242 -25.66 -0.27 -0.47
N PHE A 243 -24.59 -0.97 -0.88
CA PHE A 243 -24.66 -2.40 -1.18
C PHE A 243 -25.16 -3.23 0.00
N SER A 244 -26.23 -4.00 -0.23
CA SER A 244 -26.87 -4.88 0.77
C SER A 244 -27.39 -4.16 2.03
N ALA A 245 -27.40 -2.83 2.05
CA ALA A 245 -27.93 -2.05 3.17
C ALA A 245 -29.46 -2.11 3.18
N SER A 246 -30.04 -2.78 4.18
CA SER A 246 -31.49 -2.85 4.39
C SER A 246 -32.05 -1.71 5.24
N ASP A 247 -31.18 -0.85 5.76
CA ASP A 247 -31.50 0.26 6.66
C ASP A 247 -31.99 1.46 5.86
N ILE A 248 -33.27 1.80 6.00
CA ILE A 248 -33.90 2.91 5.28
C ILE A 248 -33.24 4.26 5.61
N GLU A 249 -32.81 4.48 6.85
CA GLU A 249 -32.23 5.75 7.29
C GLU A 249 -30.95 6.07 6.53
N LYS A 250 -30.15 5.06 6.18
CA LYS A 250 -28.93 5.23 5.36
C LYS A 250 -29.24 5.66 3.93
N TRP A 251 -30.33 5.14 3.36
CA TRP A 251 -30.77 5.51 2.02
C TRP A 251 -31.35 6.92 2.00
N GLU A 252 -32.16 7.26 3.01
CA GLU A 252 -32.70 8.60 3.20
C GLU A 252 -31.60 9.63 3.45
N PHE A 253 -30.57 9.30 4.24
CA PHE A 253 -29.40 10.16 4.43
C PHE A 253 -28.74 10.50 3.08
N VAL A 254 -28.47 9.49 2.23
CA VAL A 254 -27.88 9.74 0.90
C VAL A 254 -28.82 10.56 0.02
N ARG A 255 -30.12 10.27 0.04
CA ARG A 255 -31.12 11.00 -0.72
C ARG A 255 -31.19 12.46 -0.26
N ASP A 256 -31.32 12.72 1.02
CA ASP A 256 -31.75 14.03 1.55
C ASP A 256 -30.60 14.94 1.95
N HIS A 257 -29.35 14.48 1.82
CA HIS A 257 -28.18 15.25 2.22
C HIS A 257 -28.10 16.63 1.54
N GLU A 258 -27.77 17.65 2.33
CA GLU A 258 -27.66 19.03 1.88
C GLU A 258 -26.59 19.28 0.81
N ILE A 259 -25.66 18.34 0.60
CA ILE A 259 -24.59 18.45 -0.40
C ILE A 259 -25.15 18.48 -1.82
N TRP A 260 -26.35 17.93 -2.01
CA TRP A 260 -27.10 18.01 -3.25
C TRP A 260 -27.57 19.44 -3.60
N ASN A 261 -27.64 20.33 -2.60
CA ASN A 261 -28.10 21.71 -2.79
C ASN A 261 -26.98 22.66 -3.23
N LEU A 262 -25.72 22.21 -3.26
CA LEU A 262 -24.60 22.98 -3.82
C LEU A 262 -24.81 23.19 -5.33
N LYS A 263 -24.35 24.33 -5.87
CA LYS A 263 -24.44 24.62 -7.30
C LYS A 263 -23.60 23.62 -8.11
N GLN A 264 -24.25 22.57 -8.59
CA GLN A 264 -23.61 21.50 -9.38
C GLN A 264 -23.67 21.79 -10.88
N LYS A 265 -22.53 21.66 -11.55
CA LYS A 265 -22.51 21.48 -13.02
C LYS A 265 -23.07 20.10 -13.39
N ARG A 266 -23.39 19.88 -14.66
CA ARG A 266 -23.96 18.60 -15.14
C ARG A 266 -23.01 17.42 -14.93
N GLU A 267 -21.70 17.68 -14.92
CA GLU A 267 -20.61 16.71 -14.72
C GLU A 267 -20.10 16.64 -13.26
N ASP A 268 -20.71 17.38 -12.34
CA ASP A 268 -20.21 17.52 -10.97
C ASP A 268 -20.55 16.28 -10.12
N ILE A 269 -19.57 15.40 -9.91
CA ILE A 269 -19.75 14.17 -9.14
C ILE A 269 -19.27 14.26 -7.70
N LEU A 270 -18.64 15.37 -7.32
CA LEU A 270 -18.07 15.53 -5.98
C LEU A 270 -19.11 15.26 -4.86
N PRO A 271 -20.39 15.65 -4.99
CA PRO A 271 -21.43 15.33 -4.01
C PRO A 271 -21.64 13.82 -3.84
N ALA A 272 -21.72 13.06 -4.94
CA ALA A 272 -21.89 11.61 -4.90
C ALA A 272 -20.66 10.91 -4.30
N LEU A 273 -19.46 11.33 -4.68
CA LEU A 273 -18.22 10.80 -4.12
C LEU A 273 -18.11 11.12 -2.62
N LYS A 274 -18.44 12.34 -2.21
CA LYS A 274 -18.40 12.77 -0.81
C LYS A 274 -19.40 12.00 0.05
N LEU A 275 -20.60 11.67 -0.47
CA LEU A 275 -21.56 10.82 0.24
C LEU A 275 -21.05 9.40 0.47
N SER A 276 -20.43 8.79 -0.54
CA SER A 276 -19.78 7.48 -0.38
C SER A 276 -18.61 7.56 0.61
N TYR A 277 -17.86 8.67 0.59
CA TYR A 277 -16.81 8.93 1.57
C TYR A 277 -17.36 9.08 2.98
N ASP A 278 -18.47 9.80 3.16
CA ASP A 278 -19.06 10.08 4.48
C ASP A 278 -19.57 8.83 5.18
N GLN A 279 -19.97 7.82 4.40
CA GLN A 279 -20.36 6.50 4.88
C GLN A 279 -19.18 5.59 5.23
N MET A 280 -17.93 5.96 4.91
CA MET A 280 -16.76 5.17 5.32
C MET A 280 -16.54 5.24 6.84
N PRO A 281 -16.03 4.15 7.46
CA PRO A 281 -15.50 4.19 8.82
C PRO A 281 -14.35 5.19 8.95
N PHE A 282 -14.15 5.76 10.14
CA PHE A 282 -13.14 6.82 10.35
C PHE A 282 -11.72 6.39 9.99
N HIS A 283 -11.30 5.19 10.41
CA HIS A 283 -9.97 4.66 10.10
C HIS A 283 -9.68 4.63 8.59
N LEU A 284 -10.70 4.35 7.77
CA LEU A 284 -10.58 4.32 6.33
C LEU A 284 -10.57 5.73 5.72
N LYS A 285 -11.35 6.67 6.27
CA LYS A 285 -11.29 8.10 5.89
C LYS A 285 -9.89 8.68 6.13
N HIS A 286 -9.30 8.38 7.29
CA HIS A 286 -7.95 8.83 7.61
C HIS A 286 -6.91 8.23 6.67
N CYS A 287 -7.00 6.92 6.37
CA CYS A 287 -6.14 6.29 5.36
C CYS A 287 -6.30 6.91 3.96
N PHE A 288 -7.54 7.19 3.55
CA PHE A 288 -7.89 7.78 2.26
C PHE A 288 -7.25 9.15 2.03
N ALA A 289 -7.19 9.99 3.07
CA ALA A 289 -6.58 11.32 2.96
C ALA A 289 -5.12 11.29 2.49
N TYR A 290 -4.38 10.20 2.75
CA TYR A 290 -2.98 10.07 2.32
C TYR A 290 -2.80 9.94 0.81
N PHE A 291 -3.83 9.56 0.05
CA PHE A 291 -3.76 9.61 -1.42
C PHE A 291 -3.55 11.04 -1.94
N SER A 292 -3.92 12.07 -1.16
CA SER A 292 -3.67 13.48 -1.49
C SER A 292 -2.19 13.85 -1.56
N LEU A 293 -1.30 13.05 -0.97
CA LEU A 293 0.15 13.26 -1.03
C LEU A 293 0.76 12.82 -2.35
N PHE A 294 0.06 12.05 -3.17
CA PHE A 294 0.58 11.55 -4.44
C PHE A 294 -0.02 12.36 -5.58
N PRO A 295 0.71 12.58 -6.69
CA PRO A 295 0.15 13.27 -7.86
C PRO A 295 -0.99 12.46 -8.49
N LYS A 296 -1.76 13.10 -9.38
CA LYS A 296 -2.72 12.41 -10.23
C LYS A 296 -2.02 11.39 -11.12
N ASP A 297 -2.75 10.35 -11.53
CA ASP A 297 -2.24 9.21 -12.31
C ASP A 297 -1.12 8.40 -11.65
N PHE A 298 -0.82 8.64 -10.36
CA PHE A 298 0.17 7.85 -9.63
C PHE A 298 -0.27 6.39 -9.55
N ARG A 299 0.61 5.49 -9.99
CA ARG A 299 0.40 4.04 -9.91
C ARG A 299 0.96 3.52 -8.60
N PHE A 300 0.07 3.08 -7.72
CA PHE A 300 0.43 2.55 -6.41
C PHE A 300 0.84 1.09 -6.51
N ILE A 301 1.87 0.74 -5.73
CA ILE A 301 2.15 -0.63 -5.31
C ILE A 301 1.64 -0.78 -3.88
N ASN A 302 0.96 -1.88 -3.57
CA ASN A 302 0.37 -2.12 -2.25
C ASN A 302 1.33 -1.96 -1.07
N THR A 303 2.61 -2.31 -1.24
CA THR A 303 3.63 -2.22 -0.18
C THR A 303 3.93 -0.78 0.23
N GLU A 304 3.91 0.17 -0.71
CA GLU A 304 4.19 1.59 -0.45
C GLU A 304 3.13 2.20 0.46
N ILE A 305 1.86 2.06 0.09
CA ILE A 305 0.75 2.61 0.88
C ILE A 305 0.59 1.87 2.22
N THR A 306 0.83 0.56 2.24
CA THR A 306 0.78 -0.25 3.47
C THR A 306 1.85 0.23 4.46
N ASN A 307 3.08 0.46 3.99
CA ASN A 307 4.16 0.98 4.84
C ASN A 307 3.88 2.39 5.33
N LEU A 308 3.31 3.25 4.48
CA LEU A 308 2.86 4.60 4.86
C LEU A 308 1.84 4.53 6.02
N TRP A 309 0.76 3.76 5.86
CA TRP A 309 -0.28 3.64 6.89
C TRP A 309 0.22 2.94 8.15
N ALA A 310 1.01 1.87 8.02
CA ALA A 310 1.57 1.13 9.15
C ALA A 310 2.52 2.00 9.99
N SER A 311 3.41 2.75 9.32
CA SER A 311 4.38 3.59 10.02
C SER A 311 3.72 4.80 10.68
N LEU A 312 2.57 5.27 10.20
CA LEU A 312 1.83 6.33 10.86
C LEU A 312 0.92 5.83 11.98
N GLY A 313 0.70 4.51 12.05
CA GLY A 313 -0.11 3.86 13.08
C GLY A 313 -1.61 3.88 12.77
N LEU A 314 -1.97 3.89 11.48
CA LEU A 314 -3.36 3.97 11.01
C LEU A 314 -4.04 2.59 10.91
N LEU A 315 -3.27 1.52 10.87
CA LEU A 315 -3.77 0.16 10.75
C LEU A 315 -4.10 -0.41 12.14
N GLN A 316 -5.38 -0.36 12.51
CA GLN A 316 -5.88 -0.79 13.83
C GLN A 316 -6.21 -2.29 13.83
N SER A 317 -5.68 -3.05 14.81
CA SER A 317 -6.08 -4.45 15.06
C SER A 317 -6.93 -4.49 16.34
N PRO A 318 -8.22 -4.89 16.28
CA PRO A 318 -9.10 -4.96 17.46
C PRO A 318 -8.58 -5.86 18.60
N ASP A 319 -7.76 -6.85 18.27
CA ASP A 319 -7.23 -7.89 19.15
C ASP A 319 -5.69 -7.89 19.25
N GLY A 320 -5.01 -6.96 18.55
CA GLY A 320 -3.55 -6.95 18.43
C GLY A 320 -2.91 -8.16 17.73
N SER A 321 -3.71 -9.12 17.22
CA SER A 321 -3.23 -10.42 16.75
C SER A 321 -3.05 -10.50 15.22
N GLN A 322 -3.74 -9.63 14.47
CA GLN A 322 -3.75 -9.69 13.01
C GLN A 322 -2.49 -9.05 12.39
N LYS A 323 -1.94 -9.71 11.36
CA LYS A 323 -0.83 -9.17 10.56
C LYS A 323 -1.26 -7.85 9.90
N VAL A 324 -0.40 -6.84 9.97
CA VAL A 324 -0.60 -5.49 9.43
C VAL A 324 -0.98 -5.51 7.93
N ASP A 325 -0.34 -6.38 7.15
CA ASP A 325 -0.60 -6.50 5.71
C ASP A 325 -2.02 -6.99 5.40
N LYS A 326 -2.59 -7.81 6.29
CA LYS A 326 -3.97 -8.30 6.14
C LYS A 326 -4.97 -7.17 6.36
N ILE A 327 -4.73 -6.32 7.35
CA ILE A 327 -5.58 -5.14 7.64
C ILE A 327 -5.48 -4.14 6.48
N ALA A 328 -4.26 -3.85 6.00
CA ALA A 328 -4.06 -2.98 4.86
C ALA A 328 -4.77 -3.49 3.59
N ARG A 329 -4.66 -4.81 3.32
CA ARG A 329 -5.40 -5.44 2.22
C ARG A 329 -6.90 -5.28 2.36
N GLN A 330 -7.47 -5.46 3.56
CA GLN A 330 -8.90 -5.25 3.80
C GLN A 330 -9.33 -3.81 3.50
N TYR A 331 -8.54 -2.82 3.92
CA TYR A 331 -8.84 -1.41 3.68
C TYR A 331 -8.76 -1.07 2.18
N ILE A 332 -7.76 -1.60 1.47
CA ILE A 332 -7.62 -1.38 0.02
C ILE A 332 -8.74 -2.08 -0.75
N GLU A 333 -9.10 -3.31 -0.38
CA GLU A 333 -10.22 -4.03 -0.99
C GLU A 333 -11.56 -3.29 -0.78
N GLU A 334 -11.75 -2.64 0.37
CA GLU A 334 -12.94 -1.81 0.63
C GLU A 334 -12.96 -0.52 -0.22
N LEU A 335 -11.81 0.15 -0.38
CA LEU A 335 -11.72 1.30 -1.27
C LEU A 335 -11.96 0.90 -2.74
N HIS A 336 -11.45 -0.26 -3.15
CA HIS A 336 -11.71 -0.81 -4.46
C HIS A 336 -13.19 -1.16 -4.65
N SER A 337 -13.85 -1.75 -3.64
CA SER A 337 -15.27 -2.10 -3.68
C SER A 337 -16.17 -0.86 -3.85
N ARG A 338 -15.78 0.28 -3.27
CA ARG A 338 -16.42 1.60 -3.41
C ARG A 338 -16.14 2.29 -4.75
N SER A 339 -15.39 1.64 -5.63
CA SER A 339 -14.96 2.19 -6.92
C SER A 339 -14.10 3.45 -6.80
N PHE A 340 -13.40 3.61 -5.67
CA PHE A 340 -12.44 4.70 -5.46
C PHE A 340 -11.09 4.40 -6.14
N LEU A 341 -10.80 3.12 -6.37
CA LEU A 341 -9.60 2.63 -7.05
C LEU A 341 -9.95 2.11 -8.45
N GLN A 342 -9.03 2.28 -9.39
CA GLN A 342 -9.12 1.82 -10.77
C GLN A 342 -7.82 1.11 -11.20
N ASP A 343 -7.83 0.47 -12.38
CA ASP A 343 -6.68 -0.27 -12.92
C ASP A 343 -6.07 -1.27 -11.92
N PHE A 344 -6.95 -1.94 -11.15
CA PHE A 344 -6.55 -2.84 -10.08
C PHE A 344 -6.09 -4.19 -10.65
N THR A 345 -4.80 -4.50 -10.50
CA THR A 345 -4.19 -5.78 -10.93
C THR A 345 -3.64 -6.52 -9.71
N ASP A 346 -4.15 -7.72 -9.43
CA ASP A 346 -3.77 -8.50 -8.24
C ASP A 346 -2.91 -9.72 -8.59
N TYR A 347 -1.61 -9.65 -8.29
CA TYR A 347 -0.70 -10.81 -8.32
C TYR A 347 -0.57 -11.48 -6.94
N GLY A 348 -1.49 -11.20 -6.02
CA GLY A 348 -1.65 -11.83 -4.72
C GLY A 348 -0.87 -11.15 -3.64
N LEU A 349 0.44 -11.33 -3.65
CA LEU A 349 1.30 -10.64 -2.71
C LEU A 349 1.50 -9.17 -3.11
N PHE A 350 1.70 -8.95 -4.41
CA PHE A 350 1.85 -7.63 -5.01
C PHE A 350 0.61 -7.32 -5.82
N TYR A 351 0.10 -6.10 -5.67
CA TYR A 351 -0.99 -5.62 -6.49
C TYR A 351 -0.85 -4.12 -6.73
N PHE A 352 -1.30 -3.71 -7.92
CA PHE A 352 -1.17 -2.37 -8.44
C PHE A 352 -2.53 -1.75 -8.62
N PHE A 353 -2.64 -0.44 -8.40
CA PHE A 353 -3.89 0.28 -8.61
C PHE A 353 -3.63 1.78 -8.73
N ASN A 354 -4.61 2.48 -9.28
CA ASN A 354 -4.62 3.94 -9.40
C ASN A 354 -5.82 4.52 -8.64
N VAL A 355 -5.71 5.78 -8.22
CA VAL A 355 -6.87 6.54 -7.69
C VAL A 355 -7.43 7.38 -8.84
N HIS A 356 -8.74 7.30 -9.06
CA HIS A 356 -9.38 8.10 -10.12
C HIS A 356 -9.24 9.60 -9.82
N ASP A 357 -8.99 10.45 -10.83
CA ASP A 357 -8.74 11.90 -10.65
C ASP A 357 -9.77 12.64 -9.81
N LEU A 358 -11.05 12.39 -10.03
CA LEU A 358 -12.16 12.98 -9.26
C LEU A 358 -12.18 12.50 -7.80
N VAL A 359 -11.73 11.28 -7.54
CA VAL A 359 -11.56 10.74 -6.18
C VAL A 359 -10.31 11.34 -5.53
N HIS A 360 -9.25 11.57 -6.31
CA HIS A 360 -8.08 12.31 -5.86
C HIS A 360 -8.42 13.76 -5.48
N ASP A 361 -9.26 14.44 -6.27
CA ASP A 361 -9.76 15.79 -5.95
C ASP A 361 -10.56 15.79 -4.63
N LEU A 362 -11.32 14.72 -4.36
CA LEU A 362 -11.98 14.52 -3.07
C LEU A 362 -10.94 14.32 -1.94
N ALA A 363 -9.88 13.54 -2.16
CA ALA A 363 -8.81 13.36 -1.19
C ALA A 363 -8.13 14.70 -0.85
N LEU A 364 -7.82 15.53 -1.86
CA LEU A 364 -7.31 16.90 -1.66
C LEU A 364 -8.29 17.77 -0.87
N TYR A 365 -9.59 17.66 -1.16
CA TYR A 365 -10.63 18.44 -0.48
C TYR A 365 -10.71 18.13 1.02
N VAL A 366 -10.66 16.86 1.41
CA VAL A 366 -10.76 16.44 2.81
C VAL A 366 -9.46 16.66 3.59
N ALA A 367 -8.31 16.64 2.92
CA ALA A 367 -6.97 16.71 3.53
C ALA A 367 -6.43 18.15 3.74
N LYS A 368 -7.09 19.16 3.14
CA LYS A 368 -6.66 20.55 2.91
C LYS A 368 -5.91 21.31 4.03
N GLU A 369 -6.00 20.91 5.29
CA GLU A 369 -5.34 21.60 6.41
C GLU A 369 -4.01 20.97 6.85
N GLU A 370 -3.90 19.64 6.81
CA GLU A 370 -2.74 18.92 7.35
C GLU A 370 -1.79 18.37 6.29
N PHE A 371 -2.28 18.28 5.06
CA PHE A 371 -1.58 17.71 3.92
C PHE A 371 -1.28 18.80 2.91
N LEU A 372 -0.06 18.83 2.40
CA LEU A 372 0.32 19.78 1.37
C LEU A 372 1.27 19.14 0.37
N MET A 373 0.89 19.26 -0.90
CA MET A 373 1.77 19.02 -2.04
C MET A 373 2.50 20.32 -2.38
N VAL A 374 3.83 20.26 -2.40
CA VAL A 374 4.73 21.39 -2.61
C VAL A 374 5.23 21.35 -4.05
N ASP A 375 4.95 22.43 -4.76
CA ASP A 375 5.33 22.68 -6.14
C ASP A 375 5.99 24.07 -6.29
N SER A 376 6.36 24.44 -7.52
CA SER A 376 6.90 25.76 -7.87
C SER A 376 6.01 26.95 -7.52
N ARG A 377 4.70 26.74 -7.34
CA ARG A 377 3.72 27.79 -6.98
C ARG A 377 3.59 27.98 -5.47
N THR A 378 4.14 27.06 -4.68
CA THR A 378 4.03 27.07 -3.23
C THR A 378 4.95 28.12 -2.63
N GLN A 379 4.38 29.19 -2.08
CA GLN A 379 5.16 30.32 -1.53
C GLN A 379 5.48 30.18 -0.04
N ARG A 380 4.58 29.56 0.74
CA ARG A 380 4.74 29.37 2.19
C ARG A 380 3.97 28.15 2.65
N ILE A 381 4.61 27.32 3.48
CA ILE A 381 3.97 26.19 4.15
C ILE A 381 3.40 26.67 5.48
N ALA A 382 2.13 26.35 5.74
CA ALA A 382 1.44 26.75 6.96
C ALA A 382 1.87 25.90 8.18
N GLU A 383 1.81 26.47 9.38
CA GLU A 383 2.32 25.82 10.61
C GLU A 383 1.53 24.55 11.01
N GLN A 384 0.27 24.46 10.56
CA GLN A 384 -0.60 23.30 10.81
C GLN A 384 -0.27 22.08 9.94
N VAL A 385 0.49 22.24 8.85
CA VAL A 385 0.82 21.13 7.95
C VAL A 385 1.64 20.09 8.71
N ARG A 386 1.25 18.83 8.56
CA ARG A 386 1.87 17.66 9.20
C ARG A 386 2.51 16.74 8.16
N HIS A 387 1.95 16.68 6.96
CA HIS A 387 2.38 15.78 5.90
C HIS A 387 2.69 16.57 4.64
N LEU A 388 3.94 16.47 4.20
CA LEU A 388 4.44 17.12 3.00
C LEU A 388 4.76 16.10 1.92
N SER A 389 4.34 16.43 0.71
CA SER A 389 4.77 15.79 -0.51
C SER A 389 5.45 16.81 -1.40
N ILE A 390 6.67 16.53 -1.84
CA ILE A 390 7.45 17.43 -2.67
C ILE A 390 7.48 16.84 -4.08
N VAL A 391 6.78 17.50 -5.01
CA VAL A 391 6.67 17.04 -6.40
C VAL A 391 7.57 17.83 -7.36
N GLU A 392 8.07 18.98 -6.93
CA GLU A 392 9.03 19.81 -7.67
C GLU A 392 10.08 20.39 -6.70
N THR A 393 11.34 20.49 -7.12
CA THR A 393 12.46 20.90 -6.26
C THR A 393 13.08 22.25 -6.60
N ASP A 394 12.73 22.84 -7.75
CA ASP A 394 13.35 24.06 -8.29
C ASP A 394 13.25 25.28 -7.35
N SER A 395 12.21 25.34 -6.51
CA SER A 395 11.90 26.44 -5.61
C SER A 395 12.23 26.18 -4.13
N LEU A 396 12.79 25.01 -3.78
CA LEU A 396 12.97 24.62 -2.37
C LEU A 396 14.05 25.44 -1.67
N ASP A 397 13.60 26.35 -0.81
CA ASP A 397 14.44 27.07 0.14
C ASP A 397 14.00 26.83 1.58
N HIS A 398 14.92 26.93 2.53
CA HIS A 398 14.67 26.73 3.96
C HIS A 398 13.65 27.72 4.56
N THR A 399 13.42 28.87 3.90
CA THR A 399 12.42 29.88 4.26
C THR A 399 10.98 29.45 3.98
N LEU A 400 10.79 28.51 3.03
CA LEU A 400 9.48 27.95 2.66
C LEU A 400 8.85 27.16 3.81
N PHE A 401 9.69 26.50 4.61
CA PHE A 401 9.27 25.51 5.59
C PHE A 401 8.96 26.12 6.96
N PRO A 402 7.91 25.61 7.65
CA PRO A 402 7.42 26.17 8.90
C PRO A 402 8.47 26.04 10.02
N LYS A 403 8.40 26.92 11.02
CA LYS A 403 9.30 26.84 12.18
C LYS A 403 8.78 25.85 13.23
N SER A 404 7.50 25.52 13.21
CA SER A 404 6.90 24.49 14.05
C SER A 404 7.57 23.14 13.86
N LYS A 405 7.58 22.34 14.92
CA LYS A 405 8.11 20.97 14.91
C LYS A 405 7.05 19.94 14.51
N SER A 406 5.96 20.41 13.92
CA SER A 406 4.72 19.68 13.70
C SER A 406 4.82 18.56 12.65
N LEU A 407 5.78 18.66 11.73
CA LEU A 407 5.92 17.75 10.59
C LEU A 407 6.17 16.31 11.01
N ARG A 408 5.43 15.41 10.36
CA ARG A 408 5.43 13.94 10.53
C ARG A 408 5.96 13.22 9.31
N THR A 409 5.67 13.75 8.13
CA THR A 409 5.98 13.10 6.86
C THR A 409 6.57 14.12 5.88
N ILE A 410 7.66 13.74 5.24
CA ILE A 410 8.19 14.39 4.04
C ILE A 410 8.45 13.26 3.03
N ILE A 411 7.83 13.35 1.85
CA ILE A 411 7.99 12.38 0.76
C ILE A 411 8.28 13.04 -0.59
N PHE A 412 8.86 12.27 -1.50
CA PHE A 412 9.15 12.61 -2.89
C PHE A 412 8.52 11.53 -3.79
N PRO A 413 7.23 11.66 -4.15
CA PRO A 413 6.54 10.60 -4.89
C PRO A 413 6.85 10.59 -6.38
N VAL A 414 7.56 11.58 -6.93
CA VAL A 414 7.84 11.69 -8.36
C VAL A 414 9.26 11.21 -8.64
N GLU A 415 9.38 10.17 -9.47
CA GLU A 415 10.69 9.64 -9.88
C GLU A 415 11.59 10.74 -10.45
N GLY A 416 12.84 10.76 -10.00
CA GLY A 416 13.83 11.75 -10.41
C GLY A 416 13.72 13.11 -9.69
N VAL A 417 12.71 13.32 -8.85
CA VAL A 417 12.60 14.50 -8.00
C VAL A 417 13.12 14.15 -6.61
N GLY A 418 14.33 14.61 -6.29
CA GLY A 418 14.94 14.38 -4.98
C GLY A 418 15.64 15.59 -4.41
N LEU A 419 16.10 15.47 -3.16
CA LEU A 419 16.78 16.56 -2.48
C LEU A 419 18.24 16.70 -2.95
N ALA A 420 18.56 17.84 -3.56
CA ALA A 420 19.94 18.16 -3.96
C ALA A 420 20.72 18.95 -2.90
N ARG A 421 20.06 19.82 -2.12
CA ARG A 421 20.71 20.76 -1.21
C ARG A 421 20.96 20.16 0.18
N GLU A 422 22.23 19.88 0.51
CA GLU A 422 22.61 19.34 1.83
C GLU A 422 22.27 20.31 2.99
N THR A 423 22.36 21.62 2.79
CA THR A 423 22.02 22.63 3.82
C THR A 423 20.55 22.57 4.23
N LEU A 424 19.66 22.26 3.28
CA LEU A 424 18.24 22.09 3.54
C LEU A 424 17.98 20.80 4.33
N LEU A 425 18.66 19.71 3.97
CA LEU A 425 18.62 18.45 4.73
C LEU A 425 19.03 18.68 6.18
N GLN A 426 20.16 19.35 6.41
CA GLN A 426 20.64 19.68 7.77
C GLN A 426 19.62 20.50 8.56
N THR A 427 18.91 21.41 7.89
CA THR A 427 17.84 22.22 8.50
C THR A 427 16.68 21.33 8.92
N TRP A 428 16.21 20.43 8.05
CA TRP A 428 15.12 19.51 8.35
C TRP A 428 15.47 18.57 9.51
N LEU A 429 16.64 17.93 9.46
CA LEU A 429 17.11 17.00 10.50
C LEU A 429 17.29 17.69 11.87
N SER A 430 17.60 18.99 11.88
CA SER A 430 17.73 19.78 13.11
C SER A 430 16.38 20.22 13.69
N ARG A 431 15.44 20.55 12.81
CA ARG A 431 14.17 21.22 13.16
C ARG A 431 13.06 20.21 13.46
N TYR A 432 12.84 19.22 12.60
CA TYR A 432 11.67 18.34 12.63
C TYR A 432 11.95 17.02 13.36
N ARG A 433 12.12 17.10 14.67
CA ARG A 433 12.52 15.93 15.51
C ARG A 433 11.46 14.84 15.64
N TYR A 434 10.24 15.15 15.21
CA TYR A 434 9.03 14.35 15.36
C TYR A 434 8.59 13.68 14.05
N LEU A 435 9.45 13.74 13.02
CA LEU A 435 9.28 13.02 11.77
C LEU A 435 9.18 11.51 12.03
N ARG A 436 8.18 10.88 11.41
CA ARG A 436 7.97 9.44 11.34
C ARG A 436 8.39 8.88 9.99
N ILE A 437 8.23 9.66 8.92
CA ILE A 437 8.61 9.28 7.56
C ILE A 437 9.47 10.37 6.97
N LEU A 438 10.66 9.97 6.52
CA LEU A 438 11.56 10.80 5.75
C LEU A 438 11.97 10.00 4.52
N ASP A 439 11.35 10.35 3.40
CA ASP A 439 11.77 9.87 2.10
C ASP A 439 12.66 10.95 1.46
N LEU A 440 13.80 10.48 0.98
CA LEU A 440 14.87 11.21 0.31
C LEU A 440 15.29 10.41 -0.93
N SER A 441 14.35 9.68 -1.53
CA SER A 441 14.54 9.00 -2.80
C SER A 441 14.97 9.99 -3.89
N ASP A 442 15.70 9.48 -4.88
CA ASP A 442 16.24 10.24 -6.02
C ASP A 442 17.10 11.47 -5.65
N SER A 443 17.52 11.57 -4.39
CA SER A 443 18.38 12.65 -3.91
C SER A 443 19.80 12.52 -4.47
N SER A 444 20.59 13.59 -4.39
CA SER A 444 21.94 13.64 -5.02
C SER A 444 23.08 13.97 -4.05
N PHE A 445 22.88 13.85 -2.73
CA PHE A 445 23.93 14.06 -1.75
C PHE A 445 24.83 12.82 -1.58
N GLU A 446 26.14 13.02 -1.37
CA GLU A 446 27.12 11.93 -1.25
C GLU A 446 27.13 11.24 0.13
N THR A 447 26.70 11.93 1.18
CA THR A 447 26.69 11.40 2.54
C THR A 447 25.45 11.84 3.31
N LEU A 448 24.92 10.95 4.14
CA LEU A 448 23.84 11.30 5.07
C LEU A 448 24.42 11.86 6.38
N PRO A 449 23.99 13.04 6.86
CA PRO A 449 24.53 13.63 8.09
C PRO A 449 24.29 12.81 9.37
N ASN A 450 25.28 12.76 10.27
CA ASN A 450 25.18 12.09 11.58
C ASN A 450 24.01 12.59 12.47
N ILE A 451 23.53 13.82 12.23
CA ILE A 451 22.41 14.41 12.97
C ILE A 451 21.10 13.64 12.76
N ILE A 452 20.99 12.79 11.73
CA ILE A 452 19.85 11.87 11.52
C ILE A 452 19.49 11.10 12.79
N SER A 453 20.48 10.75 13.61
CA SER A 453 20.29 10.04 14.88
C SER A 453 19.46 10.79 15.94
N LYS A 454 19.14 12.07 15.72
CA LYS A 454 18.20 12.83 16.56
C LYS A 454 16.74 12.57 16.23
N LEU A 455 16.42 12.00 15.07
CA LEU A 455 15.06 11.66 14.65
C LEU A 455 14.60 10.33 15.27
N VAL A 456 14.47 10.31 16.60
CA VAL A 456 14.17 9.09 17.36
C VAL A 456 12.76 8.51 17.11
N HIS A 457 11.87 9.32 16.52
CA HIS A 457 10.51 8.94 16.12
C HIS A 457 10.44 8.37 14.70
N LEU A 458 11.56 8.37 13.96
CA LEU A 458 11.59 7.94 12.57
C LEU A 458 11.31 6.43 12.46
N ARG A 459 10.37 6.09 11.59
CA ARG A 459 9.89 4.73 11.31
C ARG A 459 10.17 4.33 9.87
N VAL A 460 10.19 5.28 8.93
CA VAL A 460 10.59 5.05 7.54
C VAL A 460 11.72 6.01 7.17
N LEU A 461 12.81 5.44 6.64
CA LEU A 461 13.87 6.19 5.99
C LEU A 461 14.07 5.59 4.59
N ASP A 462 13.73 6.36 3.57
CA ASP A 462 13.95 5.98 2.18
C ASP A 462 15.06 6.84 1.58
N LEU A 463 16.11 6.19 1.07
CA LEU A 463 17.23 6.82 0.35
C LEU A 463 17.32 6.28 -1.08
N SER A 464 16.29 5.57 -1.55
CA SER A 464 16.33 4.82 -2.79
C SER A 464 16.68 5.70 -3.99
N ASN A 465 17.34 5.10 -4.98
CA ASN A 465 17.79 5.79 -6.19
C ASN A 465 18.68 7.03 -5.95
N ASN A 466 19.23 7.24 -4.74
CA ASN A 466 20.31 8.19 -4.55
C ASN A 466 21.60 7.64 -5.17
N ARG A 467 21.80 7.96 -6.45
CA ARG A 467 22.91 7.43 -7.25
C ARG A 467 24.28 8.00 -6.83
N GLN A 468 24.34 8.98 -5.94
CA GLN A 468 25.59 9.64 -5.52
C GLN A 468 26.03 9.27 -4.10
N ILE A 469 25.14 8.70 -3.28
CA ILE A 469 25.47 8.36 -1.90
C ILE A 469 26.56 7.28 -1.83
N LYS A 470 27.67 7.61 -1.17
CA LYS A 470 28.82 6.72 -1.01
C LYS A 470 28.87 6.09 0.37
N LYS A 471 28.45 6.83 1.40
CA LYS A 471 28.59 6.43 2.81
C LYS A 471 27.36 6.79 3.64
N LEU A 472 27.03 5.89 4.55
CA LEU A 472 25.97 6.06 5.54
C LEU A 472 26.58 6.19 6.94
N PRO A 473 26.04 7.08 7.81
CA PRO A 473 26.58 7.29 9.13
C PRO A 473 26.27 6.09 10.04
N HIS A 474 27.26 5.67 10.84
CA HIS A 474 27.08 4.62 11.86
C HIS A 474 26.01 4.97 12.91
N SER A 475 25.68 6.26 13.03
CA SER A 475 24.63 6.73 13.93
C SER A 475 23.21 6.27 13.54
N ILE A 476 23.01 5.69 12.35
CA ILE A 476 21.73 5.07 11.94
C ILE A 476 21.27 4.01 12.94
N GLY A 477 22.20 3.24 13.54
CA GLY A 477 21.87 2.24 14.57
C GLY A 477 21.21 2.82 15.83
N LYS A 478 21.14 4.15 15.99
CA LYS A 478 20.40 4.82 17.06
C LYS A 478 18.91 5.01 16.75
N LEU A 479 18.45 4.76 15.53
CA LEU A 479 17.05 4.91 15.11
C LEU A 479 16.21 3.69 15.52
N GLN A 480 16.02 3.51 16.82
CA GLN A 480 15.43 2.29 17.40
C GLN A 480 13.96 2.02 17.00
N ASN A 481 13.26 3.05 16.53
CA ASN A 481 11.89 2.95 16.03
C ASN A 481 11.80 2.71 14.52
N LEU A 482 12.92 2.60 13.81
CA LEU A 482 12.94 2.39 12.36
C LEU A 482 12.34 1.02 12.02
N GLN A 483 11.36 1.02 11.12
CA GLN A 483 10.60 -0.14 10.66
C GLN A 483 10.89 -0.45 9.19
N VAL A 484 11.08 0.57 8.36
CA VAL A 484 11.40 0.44 6.94
C VAL A 484 12.67 1.23 6.66
N PHE A 485 13.65 0.58 6.05
CA PHE A 485 14.89 1.22 5.61
C PHE A 485 15.22 0.80 4.17
N SER A 486 15.30 1.76 3.27
CA SER A 486 15.59 1.51 1.85
C SER A 486 16.83 2.28 1.41
N VAL A 487 17.76 1.56 0.80
CA VAL A 487 18.91 2.07 0.05
C VAL A 487 18.99 1.39 -1.31
N SER A 488 17.85 0.92 -1.84
CA SER A 488 17.78 0.33 -3.19
C SER A 488 18.17 1.37 -4.25
N GLY A 489 18.82 0.98 -5.34
CA GLY A 489 19.25 1.91 -6.39
C GLY A 489 20.44 2.81 -6.02
N CYS A 490 20.97 2.71 -4.79
CA CYS A 490 22.15 3.47 -4.34
C CYS A 490 23.46 2.87 -4.89
N MET A 491 23.66 2.95 -6.21
CA MET A 491 24.73 2.24 -6.93
C MET A 491 26.16 2.59 -6.47
N GLN A 492 26.36 3.73 -5.81
CA GLN A 492 27.68 4.18 -5.33
C GLN A 492 27.97 3.82 -3.87
N LEU A 493 27.02 3.22 -3.15
CA LEU A 493 27.16 2.92 -1.73
C LEU A 493 28.27 1.88 -1.51
N GLU A 494 29.36 2.30 -0.86
CA GLU A 494 30.55 1.48 -0.65
C GLU A 494 30.31 0.36 0.35
N ALA A 495 29.58 0.67 1.43
CA ALA A 495 29.23 -0.27 2.48
C ALA A 495 27.99 0.14 3.27
N LEU A 496 27.27 -0.85 3.79
CA LEU A 496 26.22 -0.66 4.78
C LEU A 496 26.79 -0.11 6.10
N PRO A 497 26.01 0.69 6.85
CA PRO A 497 26.48 1.32 8.06
C PRO A 497 26.63 0.30 9.19
N LYS A 498 27.78 0.32 9.88
CA LYS A 498 27.93 -0.37 11.17
C LYS A 498 26.83 0.07 12.14
N GLY A 499 26.29 -0.87 12.90
CA GLY A 499 25.16 -0.68 13.81
C GLY A 499 23.81 -1.03 13.21
N LEU A 500 23.74 -1.54 11.97
CA LEU A 500 22.48 -1.98 11.34
C LEU A 500 21.74 -3.02 12.21
N GLY A 501 22.46 -3.99 12.77
CA GLY A 501 21.91 -5.02 13.67
C GLY A 501 21.35 -4.50 15.01
N MET A 502 21.47 -3.20 15.29
CA MET A 502 20.84 -2.52 16.43
C MET A 502 19.38 -2.13 16.16
N LEU A 503 18.91 -2.19 14.90
CA LEU A 503 17.55 -1.78 14.52
C LEU A 503 16.54 -2.91 14.78
N LYS A 504 16.16 -3.14 16.04
CA LYS A 504 15.34 -4.29 16.43
C LYS A 504 13.88 -4.23 15.95
N LYS A 505 13.34 -3.05 15.63
CA LYS A 505 11.99 -2.88 15.09
C LYS A 505 11.94 -2.93 13.55
N LEU A 506 13.07 -3.12 12.88
CA LEU A 506 13.15 -3.14 11.42
C LEU A 506 12.41 -4.37 10.86
N ARG A 507 11.44 -4.12 9.98
CA ARG A 507 10.59 -5.11 9.31
C ARG A 507 10.92 -5.22 7.83
N GLU A 508 11.31 -4.13 7.19
CA GLU A 508 11.66 -4.10 5.77
C GLU A 508 13.01 -3.46 5.55
N LEU A 509 13.85 -4.14 4.77
CA LEU A 509 15.18 -3.69 4.39
C LEU A 509 15.42 -3.93 2.90
N LYS A 510 15.61 -2.85 2.14
CA LYS A 510 15.94 -2.91 0.71
C LYS A 510 17.35 -2.38 0.46
N ILE A 511 18.18 -3.14 -0.23
CA ILE A 511 19.62 -2.91 -0.28
C ILE A 511 20.15 -2.90 -1.71
N THR A 512 20.93 -1.86 -2.02
CA THR A 512 21.98 -1.88 -3.04
C THR A 512 23.33 -1.58 -2.37
N THR A 513 24.37 -2.36 -2.66
CA THR A 513 25.71 -2.14 -2.10
C THR A 513 26.80 -2.64 -3.05
N LYS A 514 27.97 -1.99 -3.00
CA LYS A 514 29.19 -2.45 -3.68
C LYS A 514 29.94 -3.55 -2.94
N GLN A 515 29.56 -3.87 -1.70
CA GLN A 515 30.22 -4.91 -0.92
C GLN A 515 30.08 -6.28 -1.59
N SER A 516 31.17 -7.05 -1.60
CA SER A 516 31.14 -8.45 -2.06
C SER A 516 30.58 -9.41 -1.00
N PHE A 517 30.64 -9.01 0.26
CA PHE A 517 30.13 -9.75 1.42
C PHE A 517 29.50 -8.78 2.42
N LEU A 518 28.38 -9.17 3.00
CA LEU A 518 27.72 -8.43 4.07
C LEU A 518 28.28 -8.84 5.43
N SER A 519 28.07 -7.98 6.44
CA SER A 519 28.37 -8.34 7.81
C SER A 519 27.37 -9.37 8.32
N GLN A 520 27.83 -10.63 8.42
CA GLN A 520 27.04 -11.77 8.88
C GLN A 520 26.38 -11.48 10.23
N GLU A 521 27.12 -10.92 11.18
CA GLU A 521 26.63 -10.62 12.52
C GLU A 521 25.58 -9.50 12.56
N GLU A 522 25.68 -8.49 11.70
CA GLU A 522 24.76 -7.35 11.75
C GLU A 522 23.40 -7.69 11.17
N VAL A 523 23.37 -8.38 10.02
CA VAL A 523 22.12 -8.77 9.38
C VAL A 523 21.40 -9.85 10.21
N ALA A 524 22.12 -10.85 10.73
CA ALA A 524 21.52 -11.92 11.54
C ALA A 524 20.84 -11.42 12.81
N LYS A 525 21.26 -10.26 13.35
CA LYS A 525 20.66 -9.61 14.52
C LYS A 525 19.28 -8.99 14.23
N LEU A 526 18.82 -8.93 12.98
CA LEU A 526 17.54 -8.36 12.55
C LEU A 526 16.40 -9.40 12.64
N SER A 527 16.13 -9.91 13.84
CA SER A 527 15.18 -11.02 14.05
C SER A 527 13.71 -10.72 13.73
N ASN A 528 13.33 -9.43 13.62
CA ASN A 528 11.97 -9.00 13.27
C ASN A 528 11.80 -8.64 11.79
N LEU A 529 12.85 -8.86 10.97
CA LEU A 529 12.80 -8.57 9.54
C LEU A 529 11.82 -9.53 8.85
N GLN A 530 10.88 -8.95 8.10
CA GLN A 530 9.81 -9.64 7.36
C GLN A 530 10.07 -9.60 5.85
N THR A 531 10.65 -8.51 5.36
CA THR A 531 10.99 -8.31 3.94
C THR A 531 12.45 -7.94 3.81
N LEU A 532 13.19 -8.67 2.97
CA LEU A 532 14.58 -8.39 2.62
C LEU A 532 14.71 -8.36 1.10
N SER A 533 15.14 -7.22 0.56
CA SER A 533 15.39 -7.04 -0.87
C SER A 533 16.85 -6.74 -1.15
N PHE A 534 17.43 -7.43 -2.12
CA PHE A 534 18.73 -7.13 -2.73
C PHE A 534 18.52 -6.75 -4.18
N GLU A 535 18.81 -5.50 -4.51
CA GLU A 535 18.63 -4.95 -5.85
C GLU A 535 19.97 -4.39 -6.33
N TYR A 536 20.39 -4.75 -7.54
CA TYR A 536 21.60 -4.24 -8.18
C TYR A 536 22.89 -4.42 -7.36
N CYS A 537 22.97 -5.46 -6.52
CA CYS A 537 24.17 -5.80 -5.75
C CYS A 537 25.17 -6.58 -6.62
N VAL A 538 25.73 -5.91 -7.62
CA VAL A 538 26.53 -6.55 -8.70
C VAL A 538 27.79 -7.28 -8.24
N ASN A 539 28.34 -6.92 -7.07
CA ASN A 539 29.54 -7.55 -6.51
C ASN A 539 29.24 -8.63 -5.46
N LEU A 540 28.00 -8.71 -4.99
CA LEU A 540 27.62 -9.58 -3.88
C LEU A 540 27.67 -11.04 -4.31
N LYS A 541 28.54 -11.83 -3.68
CA LYS A 541 28.74 -13.25 -4.04
C LYS A 541 27.86 -14.21 -3.25
N PHE A 542 27.64 -13.89 -1.97
CA PHE A 542 26.85 -14.68 -1.03
C PHE A 542 26.08 -13.71 -0.12
N LEU A 543 24.81 -14.03 0.18
CA LEU A 543 24.02 -13.22 1.09
C LEU A 543 24.51 -13.38 2.54
N LEU A 544 24.31 -14.58 3.09
CA LEU A 544 24.65 -14.97 4.44
C LEU A 544 25.06 -16.44 4.49
N GLU A 545 25.88 -16.80 5.49
CA GLU A 545 26.12 -18.18 5.88
C GLU A 545 24.81 -18.82 6.42
N LYS A 546 24.71 -20.15 6.30
CA LYS A 546 23.50 -20.91 6.60
C LYS A 546 22.99 -20.66 8.03
N GLU A 547 23.90 -20.67 9.00
CA GLU A 547 23.61 -20.53 10.43
C GLU A 547 23.08 -19.14 10.78
N GLN A 548 23.50 -18.11 10.05
CA GLN A 548 23.15 -16.71 10.26
C GLN A 548 21.86 -16.37 9.54
N LEU A 549 21.65 -16.93 8.36
CA LEU A 549 20.38 -16.82 7.65
C LEU A 549 19.24 -17.47 8.45
N ALA A 550 19.51 -18.59 9.13
CA ALA A 550 18.55 -19.26 10.03
C ALA A 550 18.06 -18.36 11.18
N GLN A 551 18.83 -17.32 11.55
CA GLN A 551 18.43 -16.37 12.61
C GLN A 551 17.33 -15.41 12.13
N LEU A 552 17.13 -15.25 10.81
CA LEU A 552 16.05 -14.47 10.22
C LEU A 552 14.71 -15.22 10.24
N SER A 553 14.34 -15.72 11.42
CA SER A 553 13.16 -16.56 11.67
C SER A 553 11.79 -15.87 11.47
N SER A 554 11.77 -14.59 11.10
CA SER A 554 10.55 -13.83 10.80
C SER A 554 10.42 -13.47 9.31
N LEU A 555 11.43 -13.78 8.50
CA LEU A 555 11.51 -13.39 7.10
C LEU A 555 10.45 -14.14 6.27
N GLN A 556 9.59 -13.37 5.62
CA GLN A 556 8.45 -13.84 4.84
C GLN A 556 8.64 -13.58 3.34
N ILE A 557 9.31 -12.49 2.99
CA ILE A 557 9.50 -12.05 1.60
C ILE A 557 10.99 -11.85 1.35
N LEU A 558 11.51 -12.55 0.34
CA LEU A 558 12.88 -12.39 -0.15
C LEU A 558 12.86 -12.00 -1.61
N VAL A 559 13.44 -10.84 -1.91
CA VAL A 559 13.57 -10.31 -3.27
C VAL A 559 15.05 -10.22 -3.63
N VAL A 560 15.44 -10.78 -4.76
CA VAL A 560 16.80 -10.69 -5.29
C VAL A 560 16.74 -10.33 -6.77
N ARG A 561 17.19 -9.13 -7.12
CA ARG A 561 17.12 -8.60 -8.48
C ARG A 561 18.46 -8.04 -8.93
N SER A 562 18.87 -8.37 -10.15
CA SER A 562 20.07 -7.82 -10.80
C SER A 562 21.35 -7.99 -9.97
N CYS A 563 21.47 -9.11 -9.25
CA CYS A 563 22.65 -9.47 -8.45
C CYS A 563 23.58 -10.41 -9.22
N GLY A 564 24.24 -9.90 -10.27
CA GLY A 564 24.96 -10.72 -11.25
C GLY A 564 26.14 -11.55 -10.73
N SER A 565 26.70 -11.23 -9.55
CA SER A 565 27.77 -12.04 -8.93
C SER A 565 27.27 -13.05 -7.90
N LEU A 566 25.97 -13.08 -7.58
CA LEU A 566 25.44 -13.93 -6.52
C LEU A 566 25.47 -15.39 -6.98
N GLU A 567 26.18 -16.25 -6.25
CA GLU A 567 26.42 -17.64 -6.63
C GLU A 567 25.40 -18.59 -6.00
N SER A 568 25.03 -18.35 -4.74
CA SER A 568 24.08 -19.21 -4.00
C SER A 568 23.15 -18.43 -3.08
N LEU A 569 21.98 -19.02 -2.83
CA LEU A 569 20.93 -18.47 -1.99
C LEU A 569 20.30 -19.58 -1.14
N PRO A 570 20.71 -19.80 0.13
CA PRO A 570 20.18 -20.88 0.95
C PRO A 570 18.80 -20.56 1.57
N PHE A 571 17.85 -20.13 0.73
CA PHE A 571 16.52 -19.69 1.17
C PHE A 571 15.68 -20.80 1.81
N TYR A 572 15.98 -22.07 1.53
CA TYR A 572 15.30 -23.25 2.09
C TYR A 572 15.41 -23.37 3.62
N ILE A 573 16.37 -22.68 4.23
CA ILE A 573 16.55 -22.63 5.70
C ILE A 573 15.51 -21.69 6.34
N LEU A 574 14.88 -20.83 5.56
CA LEU A 574 13.90 -19.84 6.03
C LEU A 574 12.51 -20.47 6.15
N THR A 575 12.22 -21.01 7.34
CA THR A 575 10.98 -21.77 7.61
C THR A 575 9.68 -20.97 7.50
N LYS A 576 9.74 -19.63 7.53
CA LYS A 576 8.58 -18.74 7.38
C LYS A 576 8.52 -18.03 6.03
N LEU A 577 9.40 -18.36 5.08
CA LEU A 577 9.41 -17.74 3.78
C LEU A 577 8.12 -18.07 3.03
N GLU A 578 7.31 -17.06 2.75
CA GLU A 578 6.05 -17.18 2.02
C GLU A 578 6.22 -16.76 0.56
N ALA A 579 7.24 -15.96 0.25
CA ALA A 579 7.44 -15.43 -1.10
C ALA A 579 8.91 -15.26 -1.49
N LEU A 580 9.20 -15.70 -2.72
CA LEU A 580 10.51 -15.58 -3.32
C LEU A 580 10.37 -14.90 -4.70
N PHE A 581 11.07 -13.78 -4.88
CA PHE A 581 11.21 -13.10 -6.16
C PHE A 581 12.67 -13.11 -6.55
N VAL A 582 12.97 -13.67 -7.73
CA VAL A 582 14.33 -13.69 -8.27
C VAL A 582 14.33 -13.25 -9.73
N ALA A 583 15.12 -12.23 -10.06
CA ALA A 583 15.25 -11.70 -11.42
C ALA A 583 16.69 -11.31 -11.75
N ASP A 584 17.11 -11.48 -13.00
CA ASP A 584 18.38 -10.95 -13.52
C ASP A 584 19.63 -11.38 -12.71
N CYS A 585 19.66 -12.62 -12.22
CA CYS A 585 20.76 -13.14 -11.38
C CYS A 585 21.57 -14.20 -12.13
N GLU A 586 22.44 -13.77 -13.05
CA GLU A 586 23.12 -14.65 -14.02
C GLU A 586 23.90 -15.82 -13.42
N LYS A 587 24.57 -15.63 -12.28
CA LYS A 587 25.39 -16.69 -11.64
C LYS A 587 24.67 -17.50 -10.58
N LEU A 588 23.43 -17.14 -10.24
CA LEU A 588 22.74 -17.72 -9.09
C LEU A 588 22.28 -19.13 -9.41
N ASN A 589 22.84 -20.13 -8.75
CA ASN A 589 22.32 -21.49 -8.90
C ASN A 589 21.00 -21.66 -8.12
N LEU A 590 19.90 -21.87 -8.83
CA LEU A 590 18.58 -22.15 -8.25
C LEU A 590 18.33 -23.64 -7.97
N PHE A 591 19.20 -24.54 -8.44
CA PHE A 591 19.12 -25.96 -8.14
C PHE A 591 19.73 -26.23 -6.76
N LEU A 592 18.89 -26.65 -5.82
CA LEU A 592 19.26 -27.04 -4.45
C LEU A 592 19.52 -28.55 -4.37
N ASP A 593 20.34 -28.97 -3.40
CA ASP A 593 20.47 -30.38 -3.03
C ASP A 593 19.15 -30.91 -2.43
N GLU A 594 18.94 -32.25 -2.43
CA GLU A 594 17.65 -32.94 -2.18
C GLU A 594 16.94 -32.63 -0.84
N GLU A 595 17.56 -31.88 0.08
CA GLU A 595 17.02 -31.50 1.39
C GLU A 595 15.90 -30.42 1.35
N ALA A 596 15.59 -29.84 0.18
CA ALA A 596 14.68 -28.70 0.04
C ALA A 596 13.17 -29.04 -0.03
N GLN A 597 12.76 -30.28 0.22
CA GLN A 597 11.39 -30.79 0.00
C GLN A 597 10.30 -30.28 0.97
N THR A 598 10.58 -29.28 1.83
CA THR A 598 9.65 -28.83 2.89
C THR A 598 9.25 -27.34 2.81
N LEU A 599 9.47 -26.71 1.65
CA LEU A 599 9.17 -25.29 1.43
C LEU A 599 7.67 -25.03 1.31
N ARG A 600 7.11 -24.18 2.18
CA ARG A 600 5.69 -23.79 2.17
C ARG A 600 5.47 -22.38 1.64
N MET A 601 5.86 -22.16 0.39
CA MET A 601 5.76 -20.84 -0.26
C MET A 601 4.41 -20.64 -0.95
N LYS A 602 3.96 -19.38 -0.99
CA LYS A 602 2.71 -18.96 -1.63
C LYS A 602 2.95 -18.21 -2.94
N PHE A 603 4.10 -17.55 -3.09
CA PHE A 603 4.42 -16.73 -4.24
C PHE A 603 5.83 -17.04 -4.75
N LEU A 604 5.95 -17.33 -6.04
CA LEU A 604 7.23 -17.53 -6.72
C LEU A 604 7.25 -16.71 -8.01
N HIS A 605 8.26 -15.84 -8.13
CA HIS A 605 8.57 -15.12 -9.37
C HIS A 605 10.00 -15.43 -9.81
N VAL A 606 10.13 -15.88 -11.05
CA VAL A 606 11.42 -16.18 -11.68
C VAL A 606 11.49 -15.47 -13.03
N GLU A 607 12.48 -14.60 -13.19
CA GLU A 607 12.60 -13.73 -14.35
C GLU A 607 14.03 -13.66 -14.90
N ASN A 608 14.18 -13.63 -16.23
CA ASN A 608 15.44 -13.37 -16.93
C ASN A 608 16.59 -14.31 -16.53
N PHE A 609 16.37 -15.62 -16.60
CA PHE A 609 17.41 -16.63 -16.42
C PHE A 609 17.77 -17.30 -17.75
N PRO A 610 18.79 -16.80 -18.48
CA PRO A 610 19.10 -17.24 -19.84
C PRO A 610 19.68 -18.66 -19.91
N TRP A 611 20.05 -19.25 -18.78
CA TRP A 611 20.62 -20.60 -18.68
C TRP A 611 19.64 -21.65 -18.13
N LEU A 612 18.44 -21.25 -17.70
CA LEU A 612 17.50 -22.14 -17.03
C LEU A 612 16.68 -22.94 -18.06
N THR A 613 17.12 -24.17 -18.36
CA THR A 613 16.43 -25.07 -19.31
C THR A 613 15.20 -25.76 -18.72
N ARG A 614 15.19 -25.93 -17.40
CA ARG A 614 14.10 -26.53 -16.62
C ARG A 614 13.98 -25.80 -15.28
N LEU A 615 12.78 -25.72 -14.73
CA LEU A 615 12.61 -25.19 -13.38
C LEU A 615 13.18 -26.15 -12.31
N PRO A 616 13.62 -25.63 -11.14
CA PRO A 616 14.12 -26.45 -10.05
C PRO A 616 13.08 -27.44 -9.48
N THR A 617 13.51 -28.63 -9.08
CA THR A 617 12.64 -29.70 -8.53
C THR A 617 12.05 -29.37 -7.16
N TRP A 618 12.71 -28.54 -6.36
CA TRP A 618 12.18 -28.15 -5.03
C TRP A 618 10.83 -27.44 -5.10
N ILE A 619 10.43 -26.91 -6.26
CA ILE A 619 9.10 -26.33 -6.49
C ILE A 619 8.00 -27.37 -6.22
N GLU A 620 8.27 -28.66 -6.44
CA GLU A 620 7.36 -29.76 -6.08
C GLU A 620 7.01 -29.75 -4.60
N GLY A 621 7.98 -29.41 -3.73
CA GLY A 621 7.75 -29.31 -2.28
C GLY A 621 6.78 -28.19 -1.89
N ALA A 622 6.55 -27.21 -2.76
CA ALA A 622 5.60 -26.11 -2.56
C ALA A 622 4.28 -26.30 -3.35
N ALA A 623 4.10 -27.42 -4.06
CA ALA A 623 2.95 -27.62 -4.94
C ALA A 623 1.60 -27.52 -4.21
N ASP A 624 1.54 -27.94 -2.93
CA ASP A 624 0.34 -27.89 -2.11
C ASP A 624 0.07 -26.52 -1.46
N THR A 625 0.99 -25.56 -1.55
CA THR A 625 0.90 -24.26 -0.88
C THR A 625 0.98 -23.06 -1.82
N LEU A 626 1.55 -23.25 -3.02
CA LEU A 626 1.77 -22.19 -3.99
C LEU A 626 0.44 -21.64 -4.53
N GLN A 627 0.28 -20.32 -4.44
CA GLN A 627 -0.91 -19.60 -4.90
C GLN A 627 -0.62 -18.78 -6.16
N THR A 628 0.64 -18.41 -6.38
CA THR A 628 1.06 -17.57 -7.51
C THR A 628 2.39 -18.03 -8.05
N LEU A 629 2.41 -18.28 -9.35
CA LEU A 629 3.62 -18.60 -10.11
C LEU A 629 3.74 -17.63 -11.28
N ILE A 630 4.84 -16.86 -11.30
CA ILE A 630 5.17 -15.95 -12.39
C ILE A 630 6.51 -16.37 -12.99
N ILE A 631 6.52 -16.59 -14.29
CA ILE A 631 7.68 -16.95 -15.09
C ILE A 631 7.76 -15.96 -16.24
N TYR A 632 8.85 -15.19 -16.28
CA TYR A 632 9.03 -14.15 -17.29
C TYR A 632 10.38 -14.28 -17.99
N ASN A 633 10.34 -14.24 -19.33
CA ASN A 633 11.53 -14.16 -20.17
C ASN A 633 12.60 -15.24 -19.86
N LEU A 634 12.17 -16.50 -19.85
CA LEU A 634 13.07 -17.66 -19.73
C LEU A 634 13.31 -18.26 -21.12
N SER A 635 14.29 -17.69 -21.83
CA SER A 635 14.45 -17.89 -23.29
C SER A 635 14.68 -19.35 -23.71
N ILE A 636 15.31 -20.16 -22.86
CA ILE A 636 15.63 -21.57 -23.16
C ILE A 636 14.86 -22.57 -22.29
N LEU A 637 13.85 -22.11 -21.54
CA LEU A 637 13.01 -23.01 -20.74
C LEU A 637 12.22 -23.92 -21.69
N CYS A 638 12.41 -25.23 -21.61
CA CYS A 638 11.76 -26.19 -22.51
C CYS A 638 10.50 -26.82 -21.93
N LEU A 639 10.46 -27.01 -20.60
CA LEU A 639 9.42 -27.77 -19.90
C LEU A 639 9.03 -27.11 -18.58
N LEU A 640 7.73 -27.14 -18.28
CA LEU A 640 7.19 -26.84 -16.96
C LEU A 640 7.30 -28.06 -16.02
N PRO A 641 7.23 -27.87 -14.69
CA PRO A 641 7.25 -28.97 -13.74
C PRO A 641 6.07 -29.94 -13.95
N GLU A 642 6.32 -31.25 -13.84
CA GLU A 642 5.27 -32.28 -13.97
C GLU A 642 4.20 -32.17 -12.87
N CYS A 643 4.55 -31.63 -11.70
CA CYS A 643 3.65 -31.40 -10.58
C CYS A 643 2.71 -30.20 -10.77
N LEU A 644 2.86 -29.39 -11.83
CA LEU A 644 2.02 -28.20 -12.06
C LEU A 644 0.52 -28.53 -12.00
N PRO A 645 -0.01 -29.60 -12.65
CA PRO A 645 -1.42 -29.96 -12.55
C PRO A 645 -1.87 -30.42 -11.15
N GLU A 646 -0.94 -30.76 -10.26
CA GLU A 646 -1.19 -31.17 -8.88
C GLU A 646 -1.26 -29.96 -7.92
N MET A 647 -0.94 -28.75 -8.41
CA MET A 647 -0.98 -27.51 -7.63
C MET A 647 -2.41 -27.02 -7.39
N THR A 648 -3.13 -27.72 -6.53
CA THR A 648 -4.55 -27.49 -6.24
C THR A 648 -4.86 -26.15 -5.57
N HIS A 649 -3.87 -25.41 -5.08
CA HIS A 649 -4.04 -24.07 -4.48
C HIS A 649 -3.62 -22.92 -5.40
N LEU A 650 -3.15 -23.23 -6.62
CA LEU A 650 -2.64 -22.23 -7.56
C LEU A 650 -3.79 -21.37 -8.10
N LYS A 651 -3.80 -20.09 -7.71
CA LYS A 651 -4.79 -19.11 -8.15
C LYS A 651 -4.33 -18.34 -9.37
N ARG A 652 -3.02 -18.05 -9.48
CA ARG A 652 -2.51 -17.18 -10.55
C ARG A 652 -1.28 -17.77 -11.21
N LEU A 653 -1.33 -17.90 -12.53
CA LEU A 653 -0.24 -18.44 -13.32
C LEU A 653 0.04 -17.50 -14.49
N HIS A 654 1.22 -16.86 -14.47
CA HIS A 654 1.66 -15.97 -15.53
C HIS A 654 2.94 -16.52 -16.15
N ILE A 655 2.91 -16.82 -17.44
CA ILE A 655 4.07 -17.29 -18.20
C ILE A 655 4.18 -16.42 -19.44
N SER A 656 5.25 -15.64 -19.55
CA SER A 656 5.44 -14.74 -20.70
C SER A 656 6.87 -14.75 -21.20
N GLU A 657 7.04 -14.48 -22.50
CA GLU A 657 8.34 -14.37 -23.17
C GLU A 657 9.20 -15.64 -23.03
N CYS A 658 8.57 -16.82 -23.09
CA CYS A 658 9.23 -18.14 -22.98
C CYS A 658 9.21 -18.88 -24.32
N PRO A 659 10.00 -18.46 -25.34
CA PRO A 659 9.86 -18.92 -26.72
C PRO A 659 10.18 -20.40 -26.95
N SER A 660 11.02 -21.01 -26.12
CA SER A 660 11.42 -22.43 -26.25
C SER A 660 10.49 -23.40 -25.51
N LEU A 661 9.49 -22.90 -24.81
CA LEU A 661 8.65 -23.69 -23.93
C LEU A 661 7.66 -24.53 -24.74
N LEU A 662 7.81 -25.85 -24.69
CA LEU A 662 6.87 -26.80 -25.25
C LEU A 662 5.71 -26.96 -24.27
N PHE A 663 4.62 -26.21 -24.49
CA PHE A 663 3.51 -26.20 -23.56
C PHE A 663 2.80 -27.57 -23.53
N PRO A 664 2.79 -28.30 -22.40
CA PRO A 664 2.10 -29.58 -22.33
C PRO A 664 0.59 -29.30 -22.26
N SER A 665 -0.16 -29.74 -23.28
CA SER A 665 -1.63 -29.63 -23.29
C SER A 665 -2.32 -30.62 -22.33
N THR A 666 -1.57 -31.37 -21.51
CA THR A 666 -2.09 -32.48 -20.72
C THR A 666 -2.29 -32.07 -19.25
N HIS A 667 -3.52 -32.25 -18.76
CA HIS A 667 -3.93 -32.12 -17.35
C HIS A 667 -4.14 -30.71 -16.76
N MET A 668 -4.06 -29.62 -17.54
CA MET A 668 -4.41 -28.27 -17.06
C MET A 668 -5.84 -28.16 -16.50
N HIS A 669 -6.76 -29.02 -16.95
CA HIS A 669 -8.12 -29.13 -16.40
C HIS A 669 -8.18 -29.49 -14.90
N ARG A 670 -7.07 -29.94 -14.29
CA ARG A 670 -6.99 -30.26 -12.85
C ARG A 670 -6.75 -29.02 -11.98
N LEU A 671 -6.35 -27.90 -12.57
CA LEU A 671 -6.13 -26.61 -11.89
C LEU A 671 -7.46 -25.89 -11.63
N THR A 672 -8.28 -26.47 -10.75
CA THR A 672 -9.66 -26.03 -10.50
C THR A 672 -9.78 -24.72 -9.70
N THR A 673 -8.68 -24.18 -9.20
CA THR A 673 -8.63 -22.99 -8.32
C THR A 673 -8.02 -21.76 -8.98
N ILE A 674 -7.61 -21.85 -10.26
CA ILE A 674 -7.09 -20.70 -11.00
C ILE A 674 -8.17 -19.61 -11.09
N GLU A 675 -7.75 -18.39 -10.81
CA GLU A 675 -8.51 -17.14 -10.90
C GLU A 675 -7.93 -16.26 -12.03
N ASP A 676 -6.63 -16.37 -12.33
CA ASP A 676 -5.94 -15.61 -13.38
C ASP A 676 -4.90 -16.49 -14.10
N LEU A 677 -5.00 -16.57 -15.43
CA LEU A 677 -4.06 -17.31 -16.27
C LEU A 677 -3.67 -16.46 -17.49
N SER A 678 -2.38 -16.14 -17.59
CA SER A 678 -1.82 -15.40 -18.73
C SER A 678 -0.62 -16.15 -19.30
N ILE A 679 -0.68 -16.44 -20.60
CA ILE A 679 0.35 -17.18 -21.34
C ILE A 679 0.65 -16.41 -22.64
N GLU A 680 1.83 -15.78 -22.72
CA GLU A 680 2.17 -14.84 -23.81
C GLU A 680 3.59 -15.06 -24.38
N GLY A 681 3.82 -14.70 -25.65
CA GLY A 681 5.18 -14.64 -26.23
C GLY A 681 5.83 -15.99 -26.61
N PHE A 682 5.05 -16.96 -27.08
CA PHE A 682 5.54 -18.25 -27.58
C PHE A 682 5.80 -18.20 -29.08
N LEU A 683 6.92 -18.78 -29.54
CA LEU A 683 7.15 -19.00 -30.97
C LEU A 683 6.28 -20.17 -31.44
N ALA A 684 5.34 -19.90 -32.34
CA ALA A 684 4.47 -20.92 -32.93
C ALA A 684 5.26 -21.92 -33.78
N TYR A 685 5.80 -22.97 -33.17
CA TYR A 685 6.10 -24.21 -33.90
C TYR A 685 4.83 -25.07 -33.92
N THR A 686 3.98 -24.78 -34.90
CA THR A 686 3.02 -25.71 -35.54
C THR A 686 2.40 -26.79 -34.64
N SER A 687 1.24 -26.48 -34.06
CA SER A 687 0.00 -27.26 -34.21
C SER A 687 -1.14 -26.49 -33.54
N GLU A 688 -2.34 -26.57 -34.11
CA GLU A 688 -3.56 -25.98 -33.56
C GLU A 688 -3.81 -26.51 -32.13
N TYR A 689 -3.35 -25.80 -31.11
CA TYR A 689 -3.72 -26.09 -29.72
C TYR A 689 -5.03 -25.37 -29.40
N ARG A 690 -6.16 -26.08 -29.55
CA ARG A 690 -7.40 -25.72 -28.85
C ARG A 690 -7.32 -26.24 -27.43
N ILE A 691 -7.10 -25.35 -26.45
CA ILE A 691 -7.43 -25.64 -25.06
C ILE A 691 -8.93 -25.35 -24.89
N CYS A 692 -9.78 -26.32 -25.25
CA CYS A 692 -11.17 -26.32 -24.79
C CYS A 692 -11.22 -27.10 -23.47
N GLY A 693 -11.17 -26.39 -22.36
CA GLY A 693 -11.32 -26.97 -21.03
C GLY A 693 -11.97 -25.98 -20.08
N SER A 694 -13.30 -26.02 -20.00
CA SER A 694 -14.06 -25.26 -19.01
C SER A 694 -13.80 -25.85 -17.62
N THR A 695 -13.10 -25.12 -16.78
CA THR A 695 -13.28 -25.21 -15.33
C THR A 695 -13.73 -23.84 -14.85
N ARG A 696 -15.05 -23.68 -14.64
CA ARG A 696 -15.69 -22.55 -13.98
C ARG A 696 -15.38 -21.13 -14.52
N GLY A 697 -15.36 -20.95 -15.84
CA GLY A 697 -15.29 -19.61 -16.43
C GLY A 697 -13.95 -18.90 -16.23
N ILE A 698 -12.85 -19.67 -16.25
CA ILE A 698 -11.47 -19.16 -16.22
C ILE A 698 -11.05 -18.87 -17.67
N ASP A 699 -10.75 -17.61 -17.97
CA ASP A 699 -10.19 -17.19 -19.25
C ASP A 699 -8.77 -17.77 -19.41
N VAL A 700 -8.51 -18.41 -20.56
CA VAL A 700 -7.18 -18.83 -21.00
C VAL A 700 -6.76 -17.84 -22.09
N ILE A 701 -6.15 -16.71 -21.72
CA ILE A 701 -5.62 -15.77 -22.73
C ILE A 701 -4.28 -16.33 -23.21
N VAL A 702 -4.30 -16.96 -24.39
CA VAL A 702 -3.10 -17.36 -25.13
C VAL A 702 -2.93 -16.36 -26.28
N VAL A 703 -2.10 -15.33 -26.08
CA VAL A 703 -1.74 -14.40 -27.17
C VAL A 703 -0.57 -14.99 -27.95
N ILE A 704 -0.87 -15.61 -29.09
CA ILE A 704 0.15 -16.02 -30.07
C ILE A 704 0.46 -14.81 -30.96
N VAL A 705 1.59 -14.16 -30.73
CA VAL A 705 2.09 -13.09 -31.61
C VAL A 705 3.04 -13.72 -32.63
N ASP A 706 2.62 -13.82 -33.89
CA ASP A 706 3.47 -14.31 -34.98
C ASP A 706 4.55 -13.27 -35.34
N SER A 707 5.78 -13.73 -35.52
CA SER A 707 7.00 -12.93 -35.67
C SER A 707 7.30 -12.53 -37.13
N SER A 708 6.33 -12.64 -38.04
CA SER A 708 6.54 -12.43 -39.47
C SER A 708 6.27 -10.99 -40.00
N MET A 709 5.98 -9.99 -39.16
CA MET A 709 5.86 -8.59 -39.60
C MET A 709 6.97 -7.68 -39.09
N ARG A 710 7.76 -7.17 -40.05
CA ARG A 710 8.88 -6.23 -39.84
C ARG A 710 8.46 -4.96 -39.11
N LEU A 711 9.22 -4.63 -38.07
CA LEU A 711 9.24 -3.36 -37.36
C LEU A 711 9.29 -2.14 -38.30
N ARG A 712 8.26 -1.30 -38.25
CA ARG A 712 8.38 0.16 -38.38
C ARG A 712 7.58 0.78 -37.23
N GLY A 713 8.26 1.58 -36.41
CA GLY A 713 7.81 1.96 -35.08
C GLY A 713 6.45 2.65 -35.03
N VAL A 714 5.64 2.27 -34.05
CA VAL A 714 4.49 3.03 -33.56
C VAL A 714 4.27 2.67 -32.08
N SER A 715 4.26 3.69 -31.24
CA SER A 715 3.54 3.74 -29.95
C SER A 715 2.04 3.86 -30.25
N ALA A 716 1.17 3.04 -29.65
CA ALA A 716 -0.28 3.26 -29.65
C ALA A 716 -0.91 2.37 -28.55
N ARG A 717 -1.65 2.85 -27.53
CA ARG A 717 -2.92 3.62 -27.52
C ARG A 717 -3.98 3.06 -28.48
N VAL A 718 -5.09 2.59 -27.88
CA VAL A 718 -6.47 2.51 -28.40
C VAL A 718 -6.63 2.34 -29.92
N CYS A 719 -7.11 1.17 -30.35
CA CYS A 719 -7.80 1.02 -31.64
C CYS A 719 -9.23 0.53 -31.42
N SER A 720 -10.16 1.49 -31.33
CA SER A 720 -11.52 1.33 -31.82
C SER A 720 -11.52 1.56 -33.35
N GLU A 721 -11.96 0.59 -34.15
CA GLU A 721 -12.95 0.74 -35.23
C GLU A 721 -12.98 -0.47 -36.19
N ARG A 722 -14.22 -0.76 -36.63
CA ARG A 722 -14.74 -1.82 -37.51
C ARG A 722 -13.90 -2.14 -38.76
N ARG A 723 -13.90 -3.43 -39.17
CA ARG A 723 -14.57 -3.93 -40.39
C ARG A 723 -14.54 -5.47 -40.47
N ARG A 724 -15.66 -6.04 -40.95
CA ARG A 724 -15.96 -7.46 -41.19
C ARG A 724 -14.87 -8.16 -41.99
N VAL A 725 -14.51 -9.39 -41.62
CA VAL A 725 -14.20 -10.46 -42.57
C VAL A 725 -14.81 -11.77 -42.07
N SER A 726 -15.82 -12.24 -42.80
CA SER A 726 -16.33 -13.60 -42.77
C SER A 726 -15.33 -14.53 -43.45
N PHE A 727 -15.00 -15.66 -42.83
CA PHE A 727 -14.38 -16.77 -43.56
C PHE A 727 -15.29 -18.00 -43.51
N SER A 728 -15.92 -18.25 -44.66
CA SER A 728 -16.44 -19.55 -45.08
C SER A 728 -15.28 -20.45 -45.46
N PHE A 729 -15.32 -21.71 -45.02
CA PHE A 729 -14.37 -22.75 -45.40
C PHE A 729 -14.55 -23.14 -46.88
N GLU A 730 -13.49 -23.07 -47.67
CA GLU A 730 -13.31 -23.92 -48.85
C GLU A 730 -11.96 -24.62 -48.73
N ALA A 731 -12.00 -25.95 -48.72
CA ALA A 731 -10.84 -26.80 -48.74
C ALA A 731 -10.15 -26.69 -50.11
N CYS A 732 -8.87 -26.31 -50.13
CA CYS A 732 -8.02 -26.50 -51.30
C CYS A 732 -7.07 -27.65 -51.03
N VAL A 733 -7.25 -28.70 -51.81
CA VAL A 733 -6.41 -29.89 -51.92
C VAL A 733 -5.02 -29.48 -52.40
N CYS A 734 -3.98 -29.96 -51.73
CA CYS A 734 -2.60 -29.87 -52.19
C CYS A 734 -2.44 -30.64 -53.50
N ASP A 735 -2.06 -29.95 -54.57
CA ASP A 735 -1.43 -30.60 -55.73
C ASP A 735 0.10 -30.48 -55.58
N GLN A 736 0.75 -31.64 -55.59
CA GLN A 736 2.21 -31.78 -55.65
C GLN A 736 2.72 -31.38 -57.03
N GLY A 737 3.90 -30.75 -57.11
CA GLY A 737 4.53 -30.49 -58.40
C GLY A 737 5.93 -29.89 -58.36
N ILE A 738 6.92 -30.76 -58.12
CA ILE A 738 8.37 -30.71 -58.44
C ILE A 738 9.24 -29.74 -57.63
#